data_AF-A0A8R7VKL9-F1
#
_entry.id   AF-A0A8R7VKL9-F1
#
_cell.length_a   1.000
_cell.length_b   1.000
_cell.length_c   1.000
_cell.angle_alpha   90.00
_cell.angle_beta   90.00
_cell.angle_gamma   90.00
#
_symmetry.space_group_name_H-M   'P 1'
#
loop_
_entity.id
_entity.type
_entity.pdbx_description
1 polymer ?
#
loop_
_entity_poly.entity_id
_entity_poly.type
_entity_poly.pdbx_seq_one_letter_code
_entity_poly.pdbx_strand_id
1 'polypeptide(L)'
;MATAVSAPVFTATVRVSNIPPSAVAKELLAFFDSAVAAAGEAYACEIAAARRGWLSRGDGSVQFDSTATATLAAELASSCRLPRFLGSLLSVSPASVDLLPRAPDLSLRVADARLLVGNRVAEREFEAADTWDSVRVEVIPGKRRIDLYLNHDSQRYRLEVYFEDIRNCLQCSFDGAGVILLQLMYAPRICTTISGPAVYSRFSDDRFHACKEDAKFTWVRALDFTRNHSFGKCSTLALVLDEGAPVSFILNSLPMSGELGELVISSMEFFGPSSKVVPLVDCPSGCSVSYEVLFRLNSLVHMGKIVSKDVNADLFKALEEIPVHISRRIFEKMSKLDFTCYEPLQFIQQEAHSRKRSHDGLLSSKTEGEGKLMMCYRIHITPSKIYCLGPEEEVSNYVVKHHKQYASDFARVTFVDEDWSKLFPDAISARTGRGFFSQPLKTGLYHRILSILKEGFSIGPKKYEFLAFSASQLRGSSVWMFASNDSLKAEDISRWMGNFEDIRSVSKCAARMGQLFSSSRQTLEILPRDVEEIPDIEVTTDGSKYIFSDGIGKISERLAKEMACRIGLDYTNPPSAFQIRYGGYKGVVAVDPDSFRNLSLRPSMKKFESKSRMFNITSTSKSQPCYMNREVISLLSTLGIRDEIFESMQQNDMRELDEMLTNREAALSVLGKIGSAETKTASKILLQGYEPSLEPYLLMILKAHHDS
;
A
#
# COMPACT_ATOMS: atom_id res chain seq x y z
N MET A 1 -15.30 50.55 4.75
CA MET A 1 -13.95 50.16 5.18
C MET A 1 -14.08 48.94 6.06
N ALA A 2 -14.00 47.74 5.47
CA ALA A 2 -13.93 46.49 6.19
C ALA A 2 -12.45 46.08 6.22
N THR A 3 -11.88 46.00 7.41
CA THR A 3 -10.53 45.48 7.65
C THR A 3 -10.49 44.03 7.22
N ALA A 4 -9.72 43.72 6.18
CA ALA A 4 -9.39 42.36 5.79
C ALA A 4 -8.65 41.69 6.95
N VAL A 5 -9.34 40.80 7.67
CA VAL A 5 -8.72 39.91 8.65
C VAL A 5 -7.88 38.92 7.86
N SER A 6 -6.56 38.97 8.05
CA SER A 6 -5.63 38.01 7.44
C SER A 6 -5.98 36.60 7.91
N ALA A 7 -6.07 35.64 6.98
CA ALA A 7 -6.28 34.23 7.29
C ALA A 7 -5.20 33.73 8.29
N PRO A 8 -5.57 32.90 9.29
CA PRO A 8 -4.61 32.36 10.24
C PRO A 8 -3.54 31.51 9.54
N VAL A 9 -2.29 31.72 9.93
CA VAL A 9 -1.13 30.98 9.41
C VAL A 9 -1.10 29.61 10.07
N PHE A 10 -1.39 28.55 9.32
CA PHE A 10 -1.32 27.16 9.82
C PHE A 10 0.11 26.57 9.80
N THR A 11 1.08 27.29 9.23
CA THR A 11 2.46 26.84 9.03
C THR A 11 3.45 27.77 9.74
N ALA A 12 4.64 27.29 10.08
CA ALA A 12 5.70 28.15 10.62
C ALA A 12 6.50 28.82 9.48
N THR A 13 6.00 28.79 8.25
CA THR A 13 6.72 29.26 7.05
C THR A 13 5.99 30.42 6.39
N VAL A 14 6.77 31.40 5.96
CA VAL A 14 6.30 32.54 5.17
C VAL A 14 6.94 32.52 3.79
N ARG A 15 6.19 32.97 2.78
CA ARG A 15 6.73 33.34 1.47
C ARG A 15 7.28 34.74 1.56
N VAL A 16 8.48 34.92 1.02
CA VAL A 16 9.19 36.20 0.96
C VAL A 16 9.36 36.60 -0.50
N SER A 17 9.09 37.85 -0.83
CA SER A 17 9.26 38.41 -2.19
C SER A 17 10.01 39.74 -2.12
N ASN A 18 10.48 40.22 -3.28
CA ASN A 18 11.42 41.34 -3.41
C ASN A 18 12.81 41.02 -2.82
N ILE A 19 13.21 39.75 -2.84
CA ILE A 19 14.55 39.33 -2.43
C ILE A 19 15.55 39.83 -3.48
N PRO A 20 16.58 40.59 -3.10
CA PRO A 20 17.58 41.08 -4.04
C PRO A 20 18.29 39.92 -4.77
N PRO A 21 18.61 40.05 -6.08
CA PRO A 21 19.29 38.98 -6.82
C PRO A 21 20.63 38.57 -6.23
N SER A 22 21.33 39.47 -5.54
CA SER A 22 22.61 39.23 -4.87
C SER A 22 22.49 38.49 -3.53
N ALA A 23 21.28 38.35 -2.98
CA ALA A 23 21.07 37.76 -1.67
C ALA A 23 21.57 36.32 -1.57
N VAL A 24 22.06 35.97 -0.38
CA VAL A 24 22.43 34.61 0.01
C VAL A 24 21.44 34.13 1.09
N ALA A 25 20.99 32.88 1.00
CA ALA A 25 20.00 32.32 1.94
C ALA A 25 20.45 32.42 3.41
N LYS A 26 21.75 32.26 3.68
CA LYS A 26 22.33 32.39 5.03
C LYS A 26 22.21 33.83 5.59
N GLU A 27 22.38 34.84 4.73
CA GLU A 27 22.21 36.24 5.12
C GLU A 27 20.74 36.58 5.35
N LEU A 28 19.85 36.06 4.50
CA LEU A 28 18.40 36.23 4.64
C LEU A 28 17.89 35.56 5.94
N LEU A 29 18.42 34.38 6.25
CA LEU A 29 18.12 33.67 7.49
C LEU A 29 18.56 34.50 8.71
N ALA A 30 19.81 34.99 8.73
CA ALA A 30 20.33 35.82 9.82
C ALA A 30 19.59 37.15 9.98
N PHE A 31 19.16 37.76 8.85
CA PHE A 31 18.33 38.97 8.86
C PHE A 31 17.00 38.74 9.57
N PHE A 32 16.29 37.66 9.23
CA PHE A 32 15.03 37.33 9.89
C PHE A 32 15.24 36.94 11.34
N ASP A 33 16.33 36.23 11.66
CA ASP A 33 16.71 35.88 13.02
C ASP A 33 16.82 37.13 13.91
N SER A 34 17.51 38.17 13.42
CA SER A 34 17.62 39.45 14.12
C SER A 34 16.30 40.21 14.19
N ALA A 35 15.45 40.12 13.15
CA ALA A 35 14.19 40.85 13.10
C ALA A 35 13.13 40.30 14.05
N VAL A 36 13.12 38.98 14.27
CA VAL A 36 12.12 38.28 15.10
C VAL A 36 12.63 37.86 16.47
N ALA A 37 13.86 38.26 16.85
CA ALA A 37 14.53 37.86 18.08
C ALA A 37 13.71 38.05 19.38
N ALA A 38 12.68 38.90 19.36
CA ALA A 38 11.75 39.09 20.47
C ALA A 38 10.76 37.95 20.69
N ALA A 39 10.51 37.10 19.69
CA ALA A 39 9.54 36.00 19.75
C ALA A 39 10.14 34.61 19.50
N GLY A 40 11.26 34.54 18.78
CA GLY A 40 11.89 33.28 18.42
C GLY A 40 12.98 33.48 17.38
N GLU A 41 13.19 32.45 16.57
CA GLU A 41 14.27 32.41 15.58
C GLU A 41 13.84 31.95 14.19
N ALA A 42 14.62 32.36 13.18
CA ALA A 42 14.51 31.81 11.84
C ALA A 42 15.27 30.47 11.76
N TYR A 43 14.67 29.44 11.16
CA TYR A 43 15.19 28.07 11.18
C TYR A 43 15.74 27.60 9.83
N ALA A 44 14.99 27.81 8.75
CA ALA A 44 15.38 27.41 7.41
C ALA A 44 14.96 28.44 6.36
N CYS A 45 15.72 28.53 5.28
CA CYS A 45 15.49 29.48 4.20
C CYS A 45 15.77 28.83 2.84
N GLU A 46 14.86 29.05 1.88
CA GLU A 46 14.99 28.64 0.49
C GLU A 46 14.71 29.84 -0.43
N ILE A 47 15.67 30.23 -1.28
CA ILE A 47 15.50 31.26 -2.31
C ILE A 47 15.22 30.58 -3.64
N ALA A 48 14.12 30.95 -4.30
CA ALA A 48 13.72 30.34 -5.56
C ALA A 48 14.70 30.70 -6.70
N ALA A 49 15.10 29.70 -7.48
CA ALA A 49 16.01 29.86 -8.61
C ALA A 49 15.39 29.35 -9.92
N ALA A 50 15.58 30.08 -11.03
CA ALA A 50 15.04 29.71 -12.34
C ALA A 50 15.68 28.43 -12.91
N ARG A 51 16.95 28.18 -12.55
CA ARG A 51 17.71 26.94 -12.71
C ARG A 51 18.65 26.83 -11.51
N ARG A 52 19.02 25.61 -11.08
CA ARG A 52 19.96 25.43 -9.96
C ARG A 52 21.24 26.24 -10.21
N GLY A 53 21.52 27.21 -9.34
CA GLY A 53 22.79 27.95 -9.33
C GLY A 53 22.88 29.18 -10.25
N TRP A 54 21.85 29.52 -11.03
CA TRP A 54 21.97 30.56 -12.07
C TRP A 54 21.51 31.95 -11.63
N LEU A 55 20.21 32.14 -11.42
CA LEU A 55 19.61 33.43 -11.12
C LEU A 55 18.47 33.26 -10.11
N SER A 56 18.50 34.08 -9.06
CA SER A 56 17.38 34.23 -8.11
C SER A 56 16.15 34.75 -8.86
N ARG A 57 14.97 34.22 -8.52
CA ARG A 57 13.68 34.72 -9.01
C ARG A 57 13.15 35.92 -8.22
N GLY A 58 13.85 36.33 -7.17
CA GLY A 58 13.46 37.44 -6.31
C GLY A 58 12.37 37.07 -5.28
N ASP A 59 12.08 35.78 -5.15
CA ASP A 59 11.16 35.22 -4.18
C ASP A 59 11.74 33.95 -3.53
N GLY A 60 11.15 33.55 -2.41
CA GLY A 60 11.60 32.41 -1.61
C GLY A 60 10.69 32.15 -0.42
N SER A 61 11.15 31.31 0.50
CA SER A 61 10.46 30.94 1.71
C SER A 61 11.40 30.98 2.91
N VAL A 62 10.88 31.39 4.07
CA VAL A 62 11.60 31.34 5.34
C VAL A 62 10.71 30.65 6.37
N GLN A 63 11.23 29.59 6.96
CA GLN A 63 10.60 28.85 8.05
C GLN A 63 11.19 29.30 9.38
N PHE A 64 10.31 29.60 10.33
CA PHE A 64 10.63 29.98 11.70
C PHE A 64 10.46 28.81 12.66
N ASP A 65 10.91 29.00 13.89
CA ASP A 65 10.73 28.04 14.97
C ASP A 65 9.28 27.90 15.45
N SER A 66 8.38 28.84 15.19
CA SER A 66 6.97 28.72 15.55
C SER A 66 6.04 29.50 14.61
N THR A 67 4.75 29.16 14.62
CA THR A 67 3.71 29.95 13.94
C THR A 67 3.60 31.38 14.50
N ALA A 68 3.83 31.56 15.80
CA ALA A 68 3.84 32.88 16.43
C ALA A 68 4.96 33.76 15.88
N THR A 69 6.17 33.20 15.74
CA THR A 69 7.33 33.88 15.16
C THR A 69 7.11 34.22 13.67
N ALA A 70 6.54 33.28 12.91
CA ALA A 70 6.17 33.51 11.51
C ALA A 70 5.13 34.62 11.35
N THR A 71 4.14 34.67 12.25
CA THR A 71 3.10 35.71 12.29
C THR A 71 3.72 37.07 12.60
N LEU A 72 4.62 37.14 13.59
CA LEU A 72 5.36 38.37 13.89
C LEU A 72 6.16 38.88 12.68
N ALA A 73 6.83 38.00 11.93
CA ALA A 73 7.55 38.40 10.73
C ALA A 73 6.63 39.02 9.66
N ALA A 74 5.44 38.44 9.45
CA ALA A 74 4.44 38.96 8.53
C ALA A 74 3.86 40.30 9.01
N GLU A 75 3.63 40.45 10.31
CA GLU A 75 3.16 41.71 10.93
C GLU A 75 4.19 42.83 10.84
N LEU A 76 5.48 42.54 11.08
CA LEU A 76 6.55 43.52 10.93
C LEU A 76 6.66 44.01 9.47
N ALA A 77 6.47 43.11 8.50
CA ALA A 77 6.47 43.48 7.08
C ALA A 77 5.25 44.33 6.71
N SER A 78 4.04 43.92 7.10
CA SER A 78 2.79 44.63 6.77
C SER A 78 2.71 46.01 7.44
N SER A 79 3.30 46.16 8.63
CA SER A 79 3.41 47.44 9.35
C SER A 79 4.61 48.29 8.96
N CYS A 80 5.39 47.90 7.93
CA CYS A 80 6.61 48.59 7.48
C CYS A 80 7.67 48.78 8.59
N ARG A 81 7.67 47.93 9.62
CA ARG A 81 8.64 47.92 10.72
C ARG A 81 9.79 46.93 10.50
N LEU A 82 9.65 46.04 9.51
CA LEU A 82 10.73 45.15 9.11
C LEU A 82 11.88 45.97 8.47
N PRO A 83 13.14 45.83 8.95
CA PRO A 83 14.27 46.58 8.40
C PRO A 83 14.50 46.27 6.91
N ARG A 84 15.23 47.15 6.20
CA ARG A 84 15.58 46.88 4.80
C ARG A 84 16.65 45.81 4.71
N PHE A 85 16.39 44.76 3.95
CA PHE A 85 17.36 43.71 3.65
C PHE A 85 18.13 44.07 2.36
N LEU A 86 19.43 44.29 2.47
CA LEU A 86 20.29 44.74 1.34
C LEU A 86 19.67 45.91 0.56
N GLY A 87 19.11 46.89 1.28
CA GLY A 87 18.48 48.09 0.70
C GLY A 87 17.06 47.90 0.16
N SER A 88 16.54 46.67 0.11
CA SER A 88 15.20 46.34 -0.39
C SER A 88 14.18 46.13 0.73
N LEU A 89 12.92 46.51 0.46
CA LEU A 89 11.80 46.23 1.34
C LEU A 89 11.19 44.88 0.97
N LEU A 90 11.32 43.91 1.86
CA LEU A 90 10.80 42.56 1.64
C LEU A 90 9.28 42.54 1.84
N SER A 91 8.59 41.81 0.97
CA SER A 91 7.18 41.47 1.14
C SER A 91 7.09 40.09 1.77
N VAL A 92 6.25 39.93 2.80
CA VAL A 92 6.08 38.67 3.53
C VAL A 92 4.61 38.29 3.57
N SER A 93 4.31 37.04 3.21
CA SER A 93 2.95 36.49 3.24
C SER A 93 2.96 35.05 3.77
N PRO A 94 1.87 34.55 4.36
CA PRO A 94 1.77 33.15 4.80
C PRO A 94 2.11 32.14 3.70
N ALA A 95 2.86 31.08 4.01
CA ALA A 95 3.07 29.96 3.08
C ALA A 95 2.07 28.82 3.34
N SER A 96 1.72 28.09 2.29
CA SER A 96 0.80 26.95 2.38
C SER A 96 1.45 25.66 2.91
N VAL A 97 2.79 25.57 2.89
CA VAL A 97 3.55 24.37 3.27
C VAL A 97 4.84 24.75 3.97
N ASP A 98 5.20 24.03 5.02
CA ASP A 98 6.50 24.19 5.68
C ASP A 98 7.66 23.63 4.85
N LEU A 99 8.82 24.30 4.91
CA LEU A 99 10.03 23.86 4.22
C LEU A 99 10.52 22.50 4.72
N LEU A 100 10.57 22.34 6.04
CA LEU A 100 10.92 21.13 6.77
C LEU A 100 9.73 20.71 7.64
N PRO A 101 9.40 19.41 7.71
CA PRO A 101 8.40 18.92 8.66
C PRO A 101 8.87 19.23 10.08
N ARG A 102 8.21 20.19 10.74
CA ARG A 102 8.44 20.51 12.14
C ARG A 102 7.11 20.82 12.82
N ALA A 103 6.95 20.46 14.09
CA ALA A 103 5.73 20.81 14.82
C ALA A 103 5.60 22.34 14.93
N PRO A 104 4.51 22.99 14.52
CA PRO A 104 4.43 24.46 14.47
C PRO A 104 4.41 25.14 15.85
N ASP A 105 3.94 24.42 16.87
CA ASP A 105 3.89 24.86 18.27
C ASP A 105 5.03 24.22 19.07
N LEU A 106 5.72 25.02 19.89
CA LEU A 106 6.80 24.55 20.76
C LEU A 106 6.30 23.55 21.80
N SER A 107 5.06 23.65 22.26
CA SER A 107 4.46 22.72 23.22
C SER A 107 4.23 21.31 22.64
N LEU A 108 4.26 21.17 21.31
CA LEU A 108 4.19 19.89 20.60
C LEU A 108 5.58 19.31 20.28
N ARG A 109 6.64 19.94 20.80
CA ARG A 109 8.04 19.48 20.68
C ARG A 109 8.55 19.07 22.04
N VAL A 110 8.92 17.79 22.16
CA VAL A 110 9.61 17.28 23.33
C VAL A 110 11.05 17.02 22.93
N ALA A 111 11.99 17.74 23.57
CA ALA A 111 13.39 17.66 23.21
C ALA A 111 14.06 16.39 23.78
N ASP A 112 13.66 15.99 24.98
CA ASP A 112 14.20 14.85 25.71
C ASP A 112 13.02 14.01 26.23
N ALA A 113 12.81 12.85 25.61
CA ALA A 113 11.83 11.87 26.05
C ALA A 113 12.49 10.49 26.07
N ARG A 114 11.96 9.60 26.91
CA ARG A 114 12.31 8.18 26.87
C ARG A 114 11.26 7.42 26.08
N LEU A 115 11.70 6.75 25.02
CA LEU A 115 10.87 5.88 24.18
C LEU A 115 11.05 4.43 24.61
N LEU A 116 9.96 3.76 24.94
CA LEU A 116 9.93 2.31 25.11
C LEU A 116 9.07 1.70 23.99
N VAL A 117 9.60 0.66 23.34
CA VAL A 117 8.87 -0.16 22.36
C VAL A 117 8.45 -1.44 23.06
N GLY A 118 7.19 -1.84 22.96
CA GLY A 118 6.71 -3.00 23.71
C GLY A 118 5.27 -3.39 23.42
N ASN A 119 4.74 -4.28 24.24
CA ASN A 119 3.34 -4.70 24.17
C ASN A 119 2.67 -4.49 25.52
N ARG A 120 1.42 -4.03 25.47
CA ARG A 120 0.55 -4.11 26.65
C ARG A 120 0.09 -5.56 26.78
N VAL A 121 0.30 -6.17 27.95
CA VAL A 121 -0.01 -7.60 28.20
C VAL A 121 -1.23 -7.78 29.10
N ALA A 122 -1.65 -6.72 29.79
CA ALA A 122 -2.91 -6.63 30.50
C ALA A 122 -3.52 -5.23 30.31
N GLU A 123 -4.51 -4.86 31.11
CA GLU A 123 -5.06 -3.51 31.06
C GLU A 123 -4.02 -2.45 31.45
N ARG A 124 -3.23 -2.70 32.52
CA ARG A 124 -2.26 -1.75 33.10
C ARG A 124 -0.83 -2.28 33.19
N GLU A 125 -0.51 -3.32 32.41
CA GLU A 125 0.83 -3.92 32.37
C GLU A 125 1.44 -3.79 30.98
N PHE A 126 2.66 -3.29 30.91
CA PHE A 126 3.42 -3.07 29.68
C PHE A 126 4.78 -3.76 29.76
N GLU A 127 5.08 -4.59 28.77
CA GLU A 127 6.38 -5.23 28.61
C GLU A 127 7.23 -4.49 27.59
N ALA A 128 8.32 -3.89 28.05
CA ALA A 128 9.28 -3.15 27.24
C ALA A 128 10.29 -4.10 26.59
N ALA A 129 10.37 -4.04 25.27
CA ALA A 129 11.29 -4.81 24.43
C ALA A 129 12.63 -4.08 24.21
N ASP A 130 12.58 -2.79 23.91
CA ASP A 130 13.74 -1.92 23.77
C ASP A 130 13.42 -0.52 24.33
N THR A 131 14.45 0.21 24.74
CA THR A 131 14.33 1.55 25.32
C THR A 131 15.40 2.48 24.78
N TRP A 132 15.03 3.73 24.53
CA TRP A 132 15.93 4.82 24.13
C TRP A 132 15.65 6.05 24.97
N ASP A 133 16.70 6.63 25.54
CA ASP A 133 16.69 7.96 26.15
C ASP A 133 17.00 9.04 25.09
N SER A 134 16.74 10.31 25.41
CA SER A 134 17.05 11.45 24.53
C SER A 134 16.41 11.36 23.14
N VAL A 135 15.15 10.92 23.12
CA VAL A 135 14.31 10.90 21.92
C VAL A 135 13.63 12.24 21.76
N ARG A 136 13.87 12.90 20.62
CA ARG A 136 13.13 14.11 20.24
C ARG A 136 11.81 13.72 19.62
N VAL A 137 10.70 14.22 20.17
CA VAL A 137 9.34 13.96 19.70
C VAL A 137 8.76 15.23 19.09
N GLU A 138 8.20 15.13 17.90
CA GLU A 138 7.46 16.21 17.28
C GLU A 138 6.08 15.75 16.81
N VAL A 139 5.03 16.31 17.40
CA VAL A 139 3.66 16.07 16.94
C VAL A 139 3.29 17.13 15.90
N ILE A 140 2.94 16.69 14.69
CA ILE A 140 2.70 17.58 13.55
C ILE A 140 1.24 17.42 13.07
N PRO A 141 0.25 18.07 13.72
CA PRO A 141 -1.16 17.91 13.38
C PRO A 141 -1.49 18.21 11.92
N GLY A 142 -0.85 19.22 11.32
CA GLY A 142 -1.04 19.58 9.90
C GLY A 142 -0.60 18.49 8.92
N LYS A 143 0.28 17.58 9.33
CA LYS A 143 0.67 16.38 8.57
C LYS A 143 0.06 15.09 9.13
N ARG A 144 -0.77 15.21 10.17
CA ARG A 144 -1.42 14.10 10.88
C ARG A 144 -0.43 12.98 11.24
N ARG A 145 0.71 13.35 11.82
CA ARG A 145 1.75 12.39 12.19
C ARG A 145 2.61 12.86 13.36
N ILE A 146 3.28 11.92 14.00
CA ILE A 146 4.31 12.10 15.03
C ILE A 146 5.65 11.66 14.44
N ASP A 147 6.66 12.53 14.51
CA ASP A 147 8.03 12.21 14.12
C ASP A 147 8.89 12.04 15.39
N LEU A 148 9.46 10.84 15.57
CA LEU A 148 10.36 10.52 16.69
C LEU A 148 11.78 10.41 16.14
N TYR A 149 12.72 11.15 16.72
CA TYR A 149 14.13 11.15 16.31
C TYR A 149 15.00 10.56 17.41
N LEU A 150 15.78 9.54 17.06
CA LEU A 150 16.63 8.82 18.02
C LEU A 150 17.97 8.42 17.38
N ASN A 151 18.95 8.11 18.23
CA ASN A 151 20.24 7.56 17.80
C ASN A 151 20.35 6.09 18.22
N HIS A 152 20.88 5.26 17.33
CA HIS A 152 21.21 3.86 17.63
C HIS A 152 22.46 3.46 16.85
N ASP A 153 23.46 2.87 17.52
CA ASP A 153 24.73 2.43 16.94
C ASP A 153 25.42 3.50 16.06
N SER A 154 25.50 4.74 16.55
CA SER A 154 26.07 5.91 15.85
C SER A 154 25.32 6.35 14.58
N GLN A 155 24.12 5.81 14.33
CA GLN A 155 23.25 6.22 13.23
C GLN A 155 21.98 6.92 13.74
N ARG A 156 21.53 7.93 12.99
CA ARG A 156 20.29 8.67 13.26
C ARG A 156 19.10 8.00 12.59
N TYR A 157 18.04 7.80 13.36
CA TYR A 157 16.78 7.26 12.90
C TYR A 157 15.64 8.25 13.10
N ARG A 158 14.67 8.22 12.20
CA ARG A 158 13.38 8.89 12.33
C ARG A 158 12.28 7.85 12.21
N LEU A 159 11.40 7.78 13.20
CA LEU A 159 10.18 6.98 13.17
C LEU A 159 9.02 7.92 12.85
N GLU A 160 8.28 7.65 11.78
CA GLU A 160 7.04 8.36 11.48
C GLU A 160 5.84 7.50 11.90
N VAL A 161 4.99 8.04 12.76
CA VAL A 161 3.72 7.43 13.19
C VAL A 161 2.58 8.30 12.68
N TYR A 162 1.81 7.82 11.71
CA TYR A 162 0.65 8.57 11.20
C TYR A 162 -0.53 8.42 12.17
N PHE A 163 -1.39 9.43 12.25
CA PHE A 163 -2.56 9.42 13.14
C PHE A 163 -3.53 8.31 12.74
N GLU A 164 -3.60 7.98 11.46
CA GLU A 164 -4.40 6.88 10.90
C GLU A 164 -3.87 5.51 11.32
N ASP A 165 -2.59 5.40 11.68
CA ASP A 165 -1.96 4.15 12.10
C ASP A 165 -2.17 3.89 13.60
N ILE A 166 -2.65 4.88 14.36
CA ILE A 166 -2.87 4.79 15.80
C ILE A 166 -4.28 4.28 16.08
N ARG A 167 -4.37 3.18 16.83
CA ARG A 167 -5.64 2.63 17.32
C ARG A 167 -6.16 3.45 18.49
N ASN A 168 -5.32 3.64 19.51
CA ASN A 168 -5.66 4.36 20.75
C ASN A 168 -4.44 5.14 21.25
N CYS A 169 -4.69 6.31 21.82
CA CYS A 169 -3.72 7.06 22.63
C CYS A 169 -4.17 7.04 24.09
N LEU A 170 -3.30 6.65 25.02
CA LEU A 170 -3.66 6.62 26.44
C LEU A 170 -2.66 7.40 27.27
N GLN A 171 -3.19 8.23 28.17
CA GLN A 171 -2.43 8.87 29.24
C GLN A 171 -2.23 7.89 30.39
N CYS A 172 -0.98 7.77 30.84
CA CYS A 172 -0.62 6.96 31.98
C CYS A 172 0.41 7.69 32.87
N SER A 173 0.68 7.14 34.04
CA SER A 173 1.82 7.53 34.88
C SER A 173 2.74 6.33 35.12
N PHE A 174 4.05 6.56 35.21
CA PHE A 174 5.05 5.55 35.58
C PHE A 174 6.13 6.22 36.42
N ASP A 175 6.37 5.73 37.64
CA ASP A 175 7.34 6.29 38.59
C ASP A 175 7.18 7.81 38.79
N GLY A 176 5.94 8.32 38.78
CA GLY A 176 5.62 9.75 38.90
C GLY A 176 5.73 10.55 37.60
N ALA A 177 6.33 10.02 36.54
CA ALA A 177 6.42 10.65 35.23
C ALA A 177 5.16 10.43 34.39
N GLY A 178 4.83 11.42 33.53
CA GLY A 178 3.72 11.32 32.59
C GLY A 178 4.09 10.47 31.38
N VAL A 179 3.21 9.54 30.99
CA VAL A 179 3.43 8.61 29.88
C VAL A 179 2.32 8.72 28.86
N ILE A 180 2.68 8.77 27.58
CA ILE A 180 1.74 8.63 26.46
C ILE A 180 1.97 7.27 25.81
N LEU A 181 0.97 6.39 25.91
CA LEU A 181 0.93 5.12 25.21
C LEU A 181 0.26 5.28 23.85
N LEU A 182 0.98 4.93 22.79
CA LEU A 182 0.49 4.88 21.42
C LEU A 182 0.31 3.41 21.03
N GLN A 183 -0.93 2.94 20.99
CA GLN A 183 -1.25 1.59 20.48
C GLN A 183 -1.42 1.66 18.98
N LEU A 184 -0.57 0.98 18.23
CA LEU A 184 -0.48 1.07 16.79
C LEU A 184 -1.16 -0.11 16.09
N MET A 185 -1.84 0.16 14.98
CA MET A 185 -2.32 -0.85 14.04
C MET A 185 -1.17 -1.32 13.13
N TYR A 186 -0.34 -0.37 12.68
CA TYR A 186 0.80 -0.60 11.80
C TYR A 186 2.11 -0.18 12.49
N ALA A 187 3.22 -0.80 12.11
CA ALA A 187 4.52 -0.40 12.67
C ALA A 187 4.90 1.02 12.18
N PRO A 188 5.69 1.79 12.95
CA PRO A 188 6.16 3.10 12.49
C PRO A 188 6.99 2.98 11.21
N ARG A 189 6.91 3.98 10.34
CA ARG A 189 7.82 4.06 9.18
C ARG A 189 9.19 4.53 9.64
N ILE A 190 10.15 3.61 9.59
CA ILE A 190 11.53 3.84 9.98
C ILE A 190 12.33 4.40 8.80
N CYS A 191 12.97 5.54 9.03
CA CYS A 191 13.96 6.12 8.12
C CYS A 191 15.32 6.21 8.82
N THR A 192 16.39 6.09 8.03
CA THR A 192 17.76 6.29 8.50
C THR A 192 18.47 7.32 7.64
N THR A 193 19.52 7.94 8.20
CA THR A 193 20.32 8.94 7.51
C THR A 193 21.43 8.30 6.68
N ILE A 194 21.65 8.86 5.49
CA ILE A 194 22.83 8.58 4.66
C ILE A 194 23.57 9.88 4.42
N SER A 195 24.86 9.85 4.72
CA SER A 195 25.75 11.00 4.64
C SER A 195 26.89 10.70 3.68
N GLY A 196 27.40 11.71 2.98
CA GLY A 196 28.55 11.56 2.09
C GLY A 196 28.67 12.69 1.07
N PRO A 197 29.86 12.89 0.48
CA PRO A 197 30.12 14.01 -0.43
C PRO A 197 29.26 13.98 -1.70
N ALA A 198 28.81 12.80 -2.12
CA ALA A 198 27.94 12.61 -3.29
C ALA A 198 26.44 12.70 -2.97
N VAL A 199 26.05 12.80 -1.69
CA VAL A 199 24.63 12.78 -1.28
C VAL A 199 23.96 14.12 -1.59
N TYR A 200 22.81 14.05 -2.24
CA TYR A 200 21.93 15.18 -2.47
C TYR A 200 21.13 15.49 -1.22
N SER A 201 21.58 16.51 -0.48
CA SER A 201 20.75 17.16 0.53
C SER A 201 19.86 18.23 -0.09
N ARG A 202 18.64 18.37 0.45
CA ARG A 202 17.74 19.49 0.12
C ARG A 202 18.29 20.83 0.62
N PHE A 203 19.04 20.84 1.72
CA PHE A 203 19.68 22.03 2.28
C PHE A 203 21.19 21.79 2.34
N SER A 204 21.87 21.78 1.19
CA SER A 204 23.31 22.05 1.25
C SER A 204 23.48 23.54 1.47
N ASP A 205 24.24 23.96 2.48
CA ASP A 205 24.62 25.37 2.69
C ASP A 205 25.22 25.92 1.38
N ASP A 206 24.38 26.55 0.60
CA ASP A 206 24.67 27.09 -0.72
C ASP A 206 24.01 28.47 -0.84
N ARG A 207 24.14 29.10 -2.01
CA ARG A 207 23.62 30.45 -2.19
C ARG A 207 22.10 30.55 -1.94
N PHE A 208 21.36 29.48 -2.20
CA PHE A 208 19.91 29.46 -2.24
C PHE A 208 19.27 28.72 -1.07
N HIS A 209 20.03 27.95 -0.29
CA HIS A 209 19.51 27.19 0.84
C HIS A 209 20.35 27.41 2.10
N ALA A 210 19.69 27.64 3.23
CA ALA A 210 20.31 27.69 4.54
C ALA A 210 19.40 27.03 5.58
N CYS A 211 19.96 26.27 6.50
CA CYS A 211 19.23 25.59 7.57
C CYS A 211 20.08 25.53 8.83
N LYS A 212 19.48 25.77 10.00
CA LYS A 212 20.18 25.66 11.29
C LYS A 212 20.53 24.20 11.66
N GLU A 213 19.83 23.21 11.09
CA GLU A 213 20.15 21.79 11.24
C GLU A 213 21.15 21.36 10.16
N ASP A 214 22.27 20.73 10.56
CA ASP A 214 23.31 20.24 9.63
C ASP A 214 22.70 19.27 8.64
N ALA A 215 22.51 19.73 7.41
CA ALA A 215 21.73 19.01 6.42
C ALA A 215 22.61 18.18 5.48
N LYS A 216 23.85 17.81 5.79
CA LYS A 216 24.69 16.97 4.89
C LYS A 216 24.29 15.48 4.83
N PHE A 217 23.01 15.19 4.99
CA PHE A 217 22.46 13.84 4.93
C PHE A 217 21.07 13.82 4.28
N THR A 218 20.63 12.63 3.87
CA THR A 218 19.29 12.39 3.34
C THR A 218 18.64 11.24 4.09
N TRP A 219 17.36 11.39 4.42
CA TRP A 219 16.55 10.32 4.99
C TRP A 219 16.19 9.30 3.91
N VAL A 220 16.46 8.02 4.18
CA VAL A 220 16.03 6.91 3.34
C VAL A 220 15.24 5.91 4.18
N ARG A 221 14.30 5.20 3.55
CA ARG A 221 13.54 4.14 4.22
C ARG A 221 14.49 3.04 4.72
N ALA A 222 14.30 2.63 5.97
CA ALA A 222 15.09 1.60 6.65
C ALA A 222 14.21 0.43 7.12
N LEU A 223 14.87 -0.68 7.45
CA LEU A 223 14.22 -1.80 8.15
C LEU A 223 14.18 -1.53 9.65
N ASP A 224 13.54 -2.44 10.38
CA ASP A 224 13.72 -2.54 11.82
C ASP A 224 15.20 -2.78 12.15
N PHE A 225 15.83 -1.79 12.77
CA PHE A 225 17.24 -1.78 13.13
C PHE A 225 17.53 -2.45 14.47
N THR A 226 16.49 -2.79 15.24
CA THR A 226 16.66 -3.41 16.55
C THR A 226 17.15 -4.84 16.40
N ARG A 227 17.97 -5.29 17.35
CA ARG A 227 18.54 -6.66 17.35
C ARG A 227 17.46 -7.74 17.35
N ASN A 228 16.35 -7.50 18.02
CA ASN A 228 15.27 -8.47 18.22
C ASN A 228 14.05 -8.25 17.34
N HIS A 229 14.12 -7.32 16.38
CA HIS A 229 13.01 -6.89 15.53
C HIS A 229 11.78 -6.42 16.35
N SER A 230 12.03 -5.56 17.33
CA SER A 230 11.04 -5.08 18.29
C SER A 230 9.94 -4.25 17.66
N PHE A 231 10.21 -3.41 16.66
CA PHE A 231 9.15 -2.70 15.91
C PHE A 231 8.32 -3.66 15.06
N GLY A 232 8.91 -4.78 14.62
CA GLY A 232 8.19 -5.84 13.93
C GLY A 232 7.30 -6.68 14.86
N LYS A 233 7.75 -6.96 16.09
CA LYS A 233 7.07 -7.84 17.06
C LYS A 233 6.11 -7.11 18.01
N CYS A 234 6.33 -5.82 18.22
CA CYS A 234 5.57 -5.01 19.15
C CYS A 234 4.56 -4.11 18.43
N SER A 235 3.55 -3.69 19.17
CA SER A 235 2.46 -2.86 18.66
C SER A 235 2.23 -1.60 19.46
N THR A 236 2.94 -1.39 20.58
CA THR A 236 2.75 -0.23 21.45
C THR A 236 4.06 0.53 21.63
N LEU A 237 4.00 1.86 21.53
CA LEU A 237 5.07 2.77 21.91
C LEU A 237 4.68 3.49 23.20
N ALA A 238 5.57 3.54 24.19
CA ALA A 238 5.40 4.35 25.38
C ALA A 238 6.39 5.52 25.34
N LEU A 239 5.85 6.74 25.36
CA LEU A 239 6.63 7.97 25.46
C LEU A 239 6.58 8.44 26.91
N VAL A 240 7.65 8.24 27.65
CA VAL A 240 7.82 8.78 29.00
C VAL A 240 8.36 10.19 28.86
N LEU A 241 7.60 11.15 29.38
CA LEU A 241 7.85 12.58 29.28
C LEU A 241 8.30 13.12 30.63
N ASP A 242 9.19 14.12 30.61
CA ASP A 242 9.65 14.81 31.82
C ASP A 242 8.50 15.54 32.54
N GLU A 243 8.67 15.79 33.85
CA GLU A 243 7.66 16.41 34.72
C GLU A 243 7.13 17.78 34.23
N GLY A 244 7.89 18.48 33.37
CA GLY A 244 7.52 19.78 32.79
C GLY A 244 6.80 19.71 31.43
N ALA A 245 6.66 18.52 30.83
CA ALA A 245 6.06 18.38 29.50
C ALA A 245 4.53 18.58 29.56
N PRO A 246 3.92 19.28 28.57
CA PRO A 246 2.48 19.53 28.56
C PRO A 246 1.70 18.30 28.05
N VAL A 247 1.72 17.20 28.81
CA VAL A 247 1.16 15.89 28.43
C VAL A 247 -0.28 16.00 27.92
N SER A 248 -1.15 16.71 28.66
CA SER A 248 -2.56 16.89 28.27
C SER A 248 -2.73 17.69 26.98
N PHE A 249 -1.84 18.66 26.71
CA PHE A 249 -1.90 19.43 25.46
C PHE A 249 -1.50 18.56 24.27
N ILE A 250 -0.43 17.77 24.42
CA ILE A 250 0.02 16.82 23.40
C ILE A 250 -1.10 15.80 23.12
N LEU A 251 -1.70 15.21 24.15
CA LEU A 251 -2.79 14.24 23.99
C LEU A 251 -4.01 14.81 23.28
N ASN A 252 -4.41 16.05 23.59
CA ASN A 252 -5.53 16.71 22.92
C ASN A 252 -5.29 16.93 21.41
N SER A 253 -4.04 16.88 20.96
CA SER A 253 -3.67 16.96 19.54
C SER A 253 -3.66 15.60 18.83
N LEU A 254 -3.79 14.49 19.58
CA LEU A 254 -3.74 13.12 19.09
C LEU A 254 -5.14 12.50 18.96
N PRO A 255 -5.35 11.53 18.05
CA PRO A 255 -6.64 10.87 17.90
C PRO A 255 -6.93 9.89 19.05
N MET A 256 -8.22 9.74 19.40
CA MET A 256 -8.73 8.68 20.28
C MET A 256 -7.99 8.61 21.64
N SER A 257 -7.90 9.75 22.34
CA SER A 257 -7.22 9.88 23.62
C SER A 257 -8.10 9.42 24.81
N GLY A 258 -7.52 8.66 25.74
CA GLY A 258 -8.15 8.28 27.02
C GLY A 258 -7.15 8.27 28.17
N GLU A 259 -7.62 7.94 29.38
CA GLU A 259 -6.80 7.85 30.60
C GLU A 259 -6.85 6.44 31.17
N LEU A 260 -5.70 5.90 31.60
CA LEU A 260 -5.55 4.53 32.09
C LEU A 260 -5.09 4.45 33.56
N GLY A 261 -4.40 5.50 34.04
CA GLY A 261 -3.81 5.57 35.38
C GLY A 261 -2.35 5.09 35.43
N GLU A 262 -1.95 4.53 36.59
CA GLU A 262 -0.59 4.02 36.82
C GLU A 262 -0.31 2.75 36.02
N LEU A 263 0.82 2.72 35.32
CA LEU A 263 1.26 1.64 34.44
C LEU A 263 2.40 0.86 35.10
N VAL A 264 2.31 -0.47 35.12
CA VAL A 264 3.41 -1.34 35.52
C VAL A 264 4.25 -1.67 34.29
N ILE A 265 5.54 -1.32 34.32
CA ILE A 265 6.47 -1.62 33.23
C ILE A 265 7.43 -2.74 33.65
N SER A 266 7.53 -3.77 32.83
CA SER A 266 8.46 -4.88 33.00
C SER A 266 9.28 -5.12 31.74
N SER A 267 10.36 -5.90 31.83
CA SER A 267 11.19 -6.25 30.66
C SER A 267 10.57 -7.41 29.90
N MET A 268 10.50 -7.30 28.57
CA MET A 268 10.08 -8.38 27.70
C MET A 268 11.21 -9.42 27.54
N GLU A 269 10.85 -10.69 27.61
CA GLU A 269 11.75 -11.79 27.29
C GLU A 269 11.54 -12.25 25.84
N PHE A 270 12.63 -12.25 25.06
CA PHE A 270 12.58 -12.72 23.68
C PHE A 270 12.91 -14.22 23.61
N PHE A 271 11.89 -15.03 23.35
CA PHE A 271 12.05 -16.46 23.09
C PHE A 271 11.98 -16.76 21.60
N GLY A 272 12.84 -17.67 21.13
CA GLY A 272 12.79 -18.23 19.77
C GLY A 272 13.89 -17.76 18.82
N PRO A 273 14.06 -18.46 17.69
CA PRO A 273 15.08 -18.14 16.70
C PRO A 273 14.83 -16.79 16.01
N SER A 274 15.90 -16.12 15.58
CA SER A 274 15.83 -14.89 14.79
C SER A 274 15.35 -15.18 13.37
N SER A 275 14.04 -15.39 13.18
CA SER A 275 13.44 -15.40 11.85
C SER A 275 13.63 -14.02 11.21
N LYS A 276 13.98 -13.99 9.93
CA LYS A 276 14.01 -12.73 9.14
C LYS A 276 12.61 -12.14 8.97
N VAL A 277 11.57 -12.94 9.20
CA VAL A 277 10.17 -12.60 8.96
C VAL A 277 9.42 -12.75 10.28
N VAL A 278 9.08 -11.63 10.92
CA VAL A 278 8.49 -11.55 12.27
C VAL A 278 7.26 -10.65 12.27
N PRO A 279 6.35 -10.76 13.24
CA PRO A 279 6.28 -11.83 14.23
C PRO A 279 5.78 -13.12 13.58
N LEU A 280 6.17 -14.26 14.15
CA LEU A 280 5.57 -15.55 13.85
C LEU A 280 5.50 -16.33 15.15
N VAL A 281 4.39 -17.03 15.36
CA VAL A 281 4.19 -17.95 16.47
C VAL A 281 4.49 -19.36 15.97
N ASP A 282 5.33 -20.07 16.72
CA ASP A 282 5.61 -21.49 16.52
C ASP A 282 4.75 -22.37 17.43
N CYS A 283 4.41 -23.57 16.95
CA CYS A 283 3.72 -24.57 17.75
C CYS A 283 4.69 -25.17 18.78
N PRO A 284 4.40 -25.14 20.09
CA PRO A 284 5.25 -25.72 21.12
C PRO A 284 5.50 -27.21 20.93
N SER A 285 6.64 -27.70 21.42
CA SER A 285 6.98 -29.12 21.37
C SER A 285 5.93 -29.96 22.11
N GLY A 286 5.40 -30.98 21.43
CA GLY A 286 4.34 -31.85 21.97
C GLY A 286 2.92 -31.43 21.61
N CYS A 287 2.73 -30.28 20.96
CA CYS A 287 1.45 -29.86 20.40
C CYS A 287 1.45 -29.92 18.86
N SER A 288 0.30 -30.16 18.26
CA SER A 288 0.04 -30.26 16.83
C SER A 288 -1.36 -29.73 16.49
N VAL A 289 -1.44 -28.48 16.03
CA VAL A 289 -2.66 -27.90 15.46
C VAL A 289 -2.60 -27.90 13.93
N SER A 290 -3.77 -27.88 13.27
CA SER A 290 -3.82 -27.76 11.80
C SER A 290 -3.17 -26.46 11.31
N TYR A 291 -2.63 -26.49 10.09
CA TYR A 291 -2.00 -25.32 9.48
C TYR A 291 -2.94 -24.10 9.41
N GLU A 292 -4.23 -24.30 9.10
CA GLU A 292 -5.20 -23.20 9.05
C GLU A 292 -5.37 -22.53 10.42
N VAL A 293 -5.41 -23.32 11.51
CA VAL A 293 -5.51 -22.79 12.89
C VAL A 293 -4.27 -21.98 13.22
N LEU A 294 -3.07 -22.50 12.93
CA LEU A 294 -1.81 -21.78 13.17
C LEU A 294 -1.73 -20.48 12.36
N PHE A 295 -2.15 -20.51 11.09
CA PHE A 295 -2.14 -19.34 10.20
C PHE A 295 -3.08 -18.24 10.72
N ARG A 296 -4.29 -18.60 11.14
CA ARG A 296 -5.26 -17.65 11.71
C ARG A 296 -4.84 -17.14 13.09
N LEU A 297 -4.16 -17.95 13.90
CA LEU A 297 -3.60 -17.53 15.17
C LEU A 297 -2.52 -16.46 14.97
N ASN A 298 -1.61 -16.68 14.01
CA ASN A 298 -0.66 -15.65 13.56
C ASN A 298 -1.41 -14.38 13.10
N SER A 299 -2.48 -14.53 12.31
CA SER A 299 -3.31 -13.38 11.90
C SER A 299 -3.82 -12.55 13.10
N LEU A 300 -4.34 -13.19 14.15
CA LEU A 300 -4.81 -12.48 15.35
C LEU A 300 -3.69 -11.74 16.08
N VAL A 301 -2.49 -12.33 16.18
CA VAL A 301 -1.30 -11.67 16.75
C VAL A 301 -0.89 -10.48 15.90
N HIS A 302 -0.80 -10.64 14.57
CA HIS A 302 -0.30 -9.59 13.68
C HIS A 302 -1.25 -8.39 13.61
N MET A 303 -2.56 -8.64 13.78
CA MET A 303 -3.60 -7.61 13.88
C MET A 303 -3.77 -7.05 15.30
N GLY A 304 -2.92 -7.45 16.26
CA GLY A 304 -2.96 -6.98 17.64
C GLY A 304 -4.28 -7.28 18.37
N LYS A 305 -4.92 -8.41 18.04
CA LYS A 305 -6.14 -8.89 18.71
C LYS A 305 -5.83 -9.75 19.93
N ILE A 306 -4.66 -10.36 19.95
CA ILE A 306 -4.08 -11.09 21.08
C ILE A 306 -2.58 -10.77 21.14
N VAL A 307 -1.95 -10.95 22.30
CA VAL A 307 -0.51 -10.72 22.46
C VAL A 307 0.24 -12.03 22.25
N SER A 308 1.44 -11.96 21.66
CA SER A 308 2.24 -13.16 21.36
C SER A 308 2.58 -14.00 22.59
N LYS A 309 2.70 -13.37 23.77
CA LYS A 309 2.99 -14.06 25.04
C LYS A 309 1.86 -15.01 25.46
N ASP A 310 0.61 -14.65 25.17
CA ASP A 310 -0.57 -15.45 25.53
C ASP A 310 -0.74 -16.67 24.62
N VAL A 311 0.04 -16.74 23.53
CA VAL A 311 0.05 -17.85 22.60
C VAL A 311 1.04 -18.92 23.08
N ASN A 312 0.67 -19.55 24.21
CA ASN A 312 1.48 -20.52 24.94
C ASN A 312 0.99 -21.98 24.78
N ALA A 313 1.69 -22.93 25.41
CA ALA A 313 1.38 -24.35 25.31
C ALA A 313 -0.04 -24.71 25.75
N ASP A 314 -0.60 -24.02 26.74
CA ASP A 314 -1.96 -24.32 27.23
C ASP A 314 -3.02 -23.84 26.23
N LEU A 315 -2.78 -22.71 25.55
CA LEU A 315 -3.62 -22.29 24.43
C LEU A 315 -3.58 -23.31 23.28
N PHE A 316 -2.39 -23.83 22.94
CA PHE A 316 -2.27 -24.84 21.89
C PHE A 316 -3.00 -26.14 22.25
N LYS A 317 -2.85 -26.65 23.48
CA LYS A 317 -3.62 -27.82 23.97
C LYS A 317 -5.13 -27.61 23.87
N ALA A 318 -5.61 -26.43 24.28
CA ALA A 318 -7.04 -26.12 24.16
C ALA A 318 -7.51 -26.09 22.69
N LEU A 319 -6.68 -25.60 21.78
CA LEU A 319 -6.99 -25.57 20.34
C LEU A 319 -6.95 -26.96 19.68
N GLU A 320 -6.19 -27.91 20.19
CA GLU A 320 -6.19 -29.31 19.72
C GLU A 320 -7.53 -30.00 19.98
N GLU A 321 -8.17 -29.70 21.11
CA GLU A 321 -9.46 -30.27 21.49
C GLU A 321 -10.64 -29.65 20.72
N ILE A 322 -10.43 -28.55 20.00
CA ILE A 322 -11.47 -27.82 19.28
C ILE A 322 -11.40 -28.14 17.77
N PRO A 323 -12.49 -28.63 17.16
CA PRO A 323 -12.53 -28.85 15.71
C PRO A 323 -12.24 -27.58 14.90
N VAL A 324 -11.48 -27.73 13.80
CA VAL A 324 -11.01 -26.61 12.94
C VAL A 324 -12.12 -25.64 12.53
N HIS A 325 -13.31 -26.14 12.19
CA HIS A 325 -14.43 -25.30 11.76
C HIS A 325 -15.01 -24.43 12.90
N ILE A 326 -14.90 -24.87 14.15
CA ILE A 326 -15.27 -24.08 15.33
C ILE A 326 -14.18 -23.05 15.62
N SER A 327 -12.91 -23.46 15.63
CA SER A 327 -11.76 -22.55 15.78
C SER A 327 -11.80 -21.41 14.76
N ARG A 328 -12.12 -21.73 13.49
CA ARG A 328 -12.34 -20.75 12.43
C ARG A 328 -13.38 -19.68 12.81
N ARG A 329 -14.55 -20.09 13.30
CA ARG A 329 -15.64 -19.18 13.68
C ARG A 329 -15.28 -18.35 14.92
N ILE A 330 -14.57 -18.93 15.88
CA ILE A 330 -14.08 -18.20 17.06
C ILE A 330 -13.08 -17.13 16.63
N PHE A 331 -12.11 -17.47 15.79
CA PHE A 331 -11.13 -16.51 15.28
C PHE A 331 -11.77 -15.41 14.41
N GLU A 332 -12.81 -15.72 13.64
CA GLU A 332 -13.61 -14.72 12.92
C GLU A 332 -14.38 -13.77 13.85
N LYS A 333 -14.74 -14.21 15.05
CA LYS A 333 -15.32 -13.35 16.08
C LYS A 333 -14.24 -12.50 16.73
N MET A 334 -13.10 -13.09 17.08
CA MET A 334 -11.97 -12.39 17.69
C MET A 334 -11.37 -11.32 16.77
N SER A 335 -11.32 -11.57 15.45
CA SER A 335 -10.80 -10.60 14.49
C SER A 335 -11.64 -9.32 14.40
N LYS A 336 -12.91 -9.38 14.82
CA LYS A 336 -13.86 -8.26 14.83
C LYS A 336 -13.90 -7.50 16.17
N LEU A 337 -13.12 -7.92 17.18
CA LEU A 337 -13.05 -7.19 18.45
C LEU A 337 -12.38 -5.83 18.23
N ASP A 338 -12.90 -4.77 18.83
CA ASP A 338 -12.29 -3.43 18.74
C ASP A 338 -11.09 -3.24 19.70
N PHE A 339 -10.86 -4.23 20.57
CA PHE A 339 -9.81 -4.22 21.59
C PHE A 339 -8.91 -5.47 21.50
N THR A 340 -7.78 -5.43 22.21
CA THR A 340 -6.88 -6.59 22.38
C THR A 340 -7.36 -7.45 23.54
N CYS A 341 -7.57 -8.74 23.30
CA CYS A 341 -7.96 -9.72 24.30
C CYS A 341 -6.71 -10.23 25.04
N TYR A 342 -6.62 -9.92 26.34
CA TYR A 342 -5.51 -10.34 27.23
C TYR A 342 -5.74 -11.70 27.91
N GLU A 343 -6.94 -12.29 27.76
CA GLU A 343 -7.25 -13.63 28.26
C GLU A 343 -7.79 -14.54 27.14
N PRO A 344 -7.02 -14.75 26.04
CA PRO A 344 -7.51 -15.44 24.86
C PRO A 344 -7.91 -16.90 25.12
N LEU A 345 -7.23 -17.59 26.04
CA LEU A 345 -7.55 -18.96 26.42
C LEU A 345 -8.98 -19.07 26.99
N GLN A 346 -9.32 -18.21 27.95
CA GLN A 346 -10.65 -18.19 28.56
C GLN A 346 -11.72 -17.82 27.53
N PHE A 347 -11.45 -16.82 26.70
CA PHE A 347 -12.36 -16.42 25.62
C PHE A 347 -12.66 -17.58 24.67
N ILE A 348 -11.62 -18.27 24.20
CA ILE A 348 -11.74 -19.40 23.26
C ILE A 348 -12.51 -20.56 23.90
N GLN A 349 -12.21 -20.89 25.16
CA GLN A 349 -12.92 -21.93 25.89
C GLN A 349 -14.39 -21.57 26.07
N GLN A 350 -14.73 -20.36 26.53
CA GLN A 350 -16.11 -19.93 26.73
C GLN A 350 -16.93 -19.99 25.43
N GLU A 351 -16.37 -19.51 24.32
CA GLU A 351 -17.03 -19.58 23.01
C GLU A 351 -17.20 -21.02 22.51
N ALA A 352 -16.21 -21.88 22.73
CA ALA A 352 -16.31 -23.29 22.38
C ALA A 352 -17.41 -24.01 23.19
N HIS A 353 -17.52 -23.74 24.50
CA HIS A 353 -18.54 -24.33 25.37
C HIS A 353 -19.95 -23.82 25.06
N SER A 354 -20.11 -22.52 24.84
CA SER A 354 -21.39 -21.91 24.45
C SER A 354 -21.96 -22.56 23.18
N ARG A 355 -21.09 -22.86 22.22
CA ARG A 355 -21.47 -23.49 20.95
C ARG A 355 -21.71 -24.99 21.05
N LYS A 356 -21.03 -25.71 21.95
CA LYS A 356 -21.38 -27.11 22.26
C LYS A 356 -22.81 -27.24 22.84
N ARG A 357 -23.32 -26.21 23.54
CA ARG A 357 -24.69 -26.17 24.09
C ARG A 357 -25.75 -25.74 23.06
N SER A 358 -25.37 -24.94 22.08
CA SER A 358 -26.22 -24.59 20.93
C SER A 358 -26.14 -25.67 19.86
N HIS A 359 -26.96 -26.72 19.98
CA HIS A 359 -27.10 -27.77 18.97
C HIS A 359 -27.26 -27.19 17.54
N ASP A 360 -26.57 -27.80 16.57
CA ASP A 360 -26.51 -27.51 15.14
C ASP A 360 -27.64 -26.65 14.56
N GLY A 361 -27.31 -25.40 14.23
CA GLY A 361 -28.11 -24.52 13.38
C GLY A 361 -27.26 -23.99 12.25
N LEU A 362 -27.51 -24.52 11.05
CA LEU A 362 -26.98 -24.06 9.75
C LEU A 362 -25.57 -24.54 9.37
N LEU A 363 -25.52 -25.80 8.93
CA LEU A 363 -24.73 -26.15 7.74
C LEU A 363 -25.25 -25.31 6.57
N SER A 364 -24.64 -24.15 6.33
CA SER A 364 -24.69 -23.57 5.01
C SER A 364 -23.88 -24.50 4.11
N SER A 365 -24.60 -25.36 3.39
CA SER A 365 -24.18 -25.76 2.07
C SER A 365 -23.96 -24.48 1.27
N LYS A 366 -22.71 -24.00 1.24
CA LYS A 366 -22.30 -23.25 0.06
C LYS A 366 -22.44 -24.25 -1.07
N THR A 367 -23.50 -24.07 -1.84
CA THR A 367 -23.60 -24.52 -3.22
C THR A 367 -22.21 -24.45 -3.82
N GLU A 368 -21.68 -25.56 -4.34
CA GLU A 368 -20.44 -25.58 -5.11
C GLU A 368 -20.63 -24.62 -6.30
N GLY A 369 -20.34 -23.34 -6.07
CA GLY A 369 -20.44 -22.29 -7.05
C GLY A 369 -19.30 -22.47 -8.04
N GLU A 370 -19.59 -23.16 -9.14
CA GLU A 370 -18.85 -23.17 -10.41
C GLU A 370 -17.32 -22.96 -10.32
N GLY A 371 -16.56 -23.72 -9.50
CA GLY A 371 -15.07 -23.80 -9.56
C GLY A 371 -14.27 -22.49 -9.78
N LYS A 372 -14.84 -21.32 -9.45
CA LYS A 372 -14.33 -20.01 -9.87
C LYS A 372 -13.52 -19.36 -8.77
N LEU A 373 -13.92 -19.61 -7.53
CA LEU A 373 -13.31 -19.07 -6.31
C LEU A 373 -12.53 -20.17 -5.60
N MET A 374 -11.34 -19.83 -5.13
CA MET A 374 -10.50 -20.69 -4.29
C MET A 374 -10.16 -19.97 -3.00
N MET A 375 -9.97 -20.72 -1.92
CA MET A 375 -9.41 -20.18 -0.68
C MET A 375 -7.90 -20.03 -0.85
N CYS A 376 -7.39 -18.80 -0.76
CA CYS A 376 -5.97 -18.51 -0.89
C CYS A 376 -5.45 -17.83 0.37
N TYR A 377 -4.31 -18.32 0.88
CA TYR A 377 -3.57 -17.65 1.95
C TYR A 377 -2.87 -16.41 1.38
N ARG A 378 -3.13 -15.25 1.97
CA ARG A 378 -2.49 -14.00 1.59
C ARG A 378 -1.51 -13.59 2.66
N ILE A 379 -0.35 -13.14 2.23
CA ILE A 379 0.73 -12.75 3.13
C ILE A 379 1.20 -11.38 2.69
N HIS A 380 1.11 -10.38 3.57
CA HIS A 380 1.73 -9.08 3.33
C HIS A 380 3.07 -9.03 4.07
N ILE A 381 4.08 -8.53 3.39
CA ILE A 381 5.41 -8.32 3.96
C ILE A 381 5.71 -6.83 3.88
N THR A 382 5.87 -6.22 5.04
CA THR A 382 6.28 -4.82 5.21
C THR A 382 7.77 -4.74 5.54
N PRO A 383 8.35 -3.53 5.55
CA PRO A 383 9.73 -3.35 5.98
C PRO A 383 9.97 -3.90 7.39
N SER A 384 9.01 -3.74 8.31
CA SER A 384 9.18 -4.17 9.70
C SER A 384 8.61 -5.56 9.99
N LYS A 385 7.49 -5.98 9.38
CA LYS A 385 6.81 -7.23 9.78
C LYS A 385 6.07 -8.00 8.67
N ILE A 386 5.56 -9.18 9.01
CA ILE A 386 4.67 -10.02 8.20
C ILE A 386 3.23 -9.95 8.70
N TYR A 387 2.27 -10.08 7.80
CA TYR A 387 0.84 -10.22 8.11
C TYR A 387 0.27 -11.45 7.42
N CYS A 388 -0.30 -12.36 8.20
CA CYS A 388 -1.08 -13.49 7.70
C CYS A 388 -2.53 -13.04 7.52
N LEU A 389 -3.02 -13.04 6.29
CA LEU A 389 -4.36 -12.60 5.91
C LEU A 389 -5.14 -13.75 5.27
N GLY A 390 -6.41 -13.88 5.67
CA GLY A 390 -7.30 -14.92 5.18
C GLY A 390 -7.15 -16.26 5.92
N PRO A 391 -7.43 -17.39 5.26
CA PRO A 391 -7.59 -17.53 3.80
C PRO A 391 -8.83 -16.80 3.24
N GLU A 392 -8.68 -16.17 2.07
CA GLU A 392 -9.72 -15.37 1.38
C GLU A 392 -10.15 -16.04 0.07
N GLU A 393 -11.39 -15.78 -0.38
CA GLU A 393 -11.87 -16.24 -1.69
C GLU A 393 -11.26 -15.40 -2.82
N GLU A 394 -10.53 -16.05 -3.73
CA GLU A 394 -9.91 -15.42 -4.90
C GLU A 394 -10.30 -16.14 -6.19
N VAL A 395 -10.39 -15.38 -7.29
CA VAL A 395 -10.58 -15.96 -8.63
C VAL A 395 -9.35 -16.78 -9.02
N SER A 396 -9.54 -18.09 -9.15
CA SER A 396 -8.44 -19.02 -9.37
C SER A 396 -7.83 -18.90 -10.79
N ASN A 397 -6.58 -19.32 -10.94
CA ASN A 397 -5.83 -19.35 -12.20
C ASN A 397 -5.57 -20.78 -12.68
N TYR A 398 -5.05 -20.94 -13.90
CA TYR A 398 -4.87 -22.27 -14.51
C TYR A 398 -3.99 -23.20 -13.67
N VAL A 399 -2.88 -22.68 -13.11
CA VAL A 399 -1.91 -23.45 -12.32
C VAL A 399 -2.56 -23.98 -11.05
N VAL A 400 -3.20 -23.10 -10.27
CA VAL A 400 -3.80 -23.50 -8.99
C VAL A 400 -5.00 -24.42 -9.19
N LYS A 401 -5.80 -24.23 -10.25
CA LYS A 401 -6.89 -25.15 -10.60
C LYS A 401 -6.38 -26.54 -10.99
N HIS A 402 -5.28 -26.62 -11.75
CA HIS A 402 -4.70 -27.91 -12.12
C HIS A 402 -4.15 -28.64 -10.88
N HIS A 403 -3.48 -27.90 -9.99
CA HIS A 403 -2.95 -28.42 -8.73
C HIS A 403 -3.92 -28.22 -7.55
N LYS A 404 -5.24 -28.29 -7.77
CA LYS A 404 -6.26 -27.95 -6.76
C LYS A 404 -6.14 -28.76 -5.46
N GLN A 405 -5.62 -29.99 -5.53
CA GLN A 405 -5.39 -30.84 -4.36
C GLN A 405 -4.33 -30.26 -3.40
N TYR A 406 -3.46 -29.38 -3.91
CA TYR A 406 -2.44 -28.65 -3.15
C TYR A 406 -2.79 -27.16 -2.99
N ALA A 407 -4.05 -26.75 -3.18
CA ALA A 407 -4.44 -25.34 -3.12
C ALA A 407 -4.02 -24.65 -1.82
N SER A 408 -4.02 -25.38 -0.70
CA SER A 408 -3.60 -24.87 0.61
C SER A 408 -2.08 -24.61 0.74
N ASP A 409 -1.27 -25.11 -0.21
CA ASP A 409 0.18 -24.90 -0.27
C ASP A 409 0.55 -23.69 -1.12
N PHE A 410 -0.40 -23.10 -1.85
CA PHE A 410 -0.20 -21.83 -2.54
C PHE A 410 -0.46 -20.65 -1.61
N ALA A 411 0.45 -19.68 -1.62
CA ALA A 411 0.27 -18.40 -0.95
C ALA A 411 0.54 -17.24 -1.91
N ARG A 412 -0.26 -16.19 -1.78
CA ARG A 412 -0.03 -14.92 -2.46
C ARG A 412 0.69 -13.97 -1.53
N VAL A 413 1.96 -13.71 -1.82
CA VAL A 413 2.82 -12.82 -1.05
C VAL A 413 2.85 -11.44 -1.70
N THR A 414 2.61 -10.38 -0.96
CA THR A 414 2.64 -8.99 -1.46
C THR A 414 3.57 -8.14 -0.62
N PHE A 415 4.48 -7.42 -1.27
CA PHE A 415 5.38 -6.48 -0.62
C PHE A 415 4.76 -5.08 -0.59
N VAL A 416 4.46 -4.59 0.60
CA VAL A 416 3.71 -3.35 0.86
C VAL A 416 4.43 -2.50 1.91
N ASP A 417 4.09 -1.21 2.05
CA ASP A 417 4.59 -0.40 3.18
C ASP A 417 3.81 -0.73 4.46
N GLU A 418 4.14 -0.12 5.60
CA GLU A 418 3.59 -0.51 6.90
C GLU A 418 2.06 -0.48 6.96
N ASP A 419 1.45 0.53 6.34
CA ASP A 419 0.00 0.77 6.19
C ASP A 419 -0.64 -0.06 5.07
N TRP A 420 0.08 -1.03 4.52
CA TRP A 420 -0.28 -1.84 3.37
C TRP A 420 -0.46 -1.09 2.04
N SER A 421 -0.04 0.19 2.01
CA SER A 421 0.04 0.94 0.77
C SER A 421 1.15 0.40 -0.14
N LYS A 422 1.16 0.83 -1.40
CA LYS A 422 2.18 0.41 -2.36
C LYS A 422 3.55 0.98 -1.96
N LEU A 423 4.55 0.11 -1.87
CA LEU A 423 5.94 0.53 -1.68
C LEU A 423 6.39 1.45 -2.82
N PHE A 424 6.85 2.64 -2.46
CA PHE A 424 7.43 3.57 -3.42
C PHE A 424 8.79 3.08 -3.93
N PRO A 425 9.13 3.28 -5.22
CA PRO A 425 10.41 2.85 -5.77
C PRO A 425 11.63 3.38 -5.00
N ASP A 426 11.55 4.62 -4.51
CA ASP A 426 12.64 5.26 -3.76
C ASP A 426 12.90 4.63 -2.38
N ALA A 427 11.91 3.91 -1.82
CA ALA A 427 12.10 3.14 -0.59
C ALA A 427 12.99 1.90 -0.82
N ILE A 428 12.99 1.35 -2.04
CA ILE A 428 13.77 0.17 -2.44
C ILE A 428 15.11 0.59 -3.06
N SER A 429 15.10 1.64 -3.86
CA SER A 429 16.26 2.16 -4.59
C SER A 429 16.31 3.68 -4.49
N ALA A 430 16.91 4.16 -3.40
CA ALA A 430 16.93 5.57 -3.05
C ALA A 430 17.85 6.36 -4.00
N ARG A 431 17.31 7.41 -4.62
CA ARG A 431 18.07 8.34 -5.45
C ARG A 431 18.80 9.34 -4.57
N THR A 432 19.99 8.96 -4.10
CA THR A 432 20.79 9.79 -3.18
C THR A 432 21.84 10.63 -3.89
N GLY A 433 22.23 10.34 -5.14
CA GLY A 433 23.32 11.03 -5.82
C GLY A 433 22.93 12.33 -6.55
N ARG A 434 23.93 13.16 -6.87
CA ARG A 434 23.77 14.35 -7.73
C ARG A 434 23.85 13.97 -9.22
N GLY A 435 22.88 14.42 -10.02
CA GLY A 435 22.91 14.31 -11.49
C GLY A 435 22.05 13.16 -12.05
N PHE A 436 21.67 13.27 -13.32
CA PHE A 436 20.72 12.35 -13.98
C PHE A 436 21.25 10.89 -14.07
N PHE A 437 22.57 10.70 -14.04
CA PHE A 437 23.23 9.40 -14.16
C PHE A 437 23.67 8.77 -12.82
N SER A 438 23.34 9.38 -11.67
CA SER A 438 23.73 8.79 -10.39
C SER A 438 23.02 7.45 -10.18
N GLN A 439 23.78 6.40 -9.90
CA GLN A 439 23.17 5.09 -9.61
C GLN A 439 22.38 5.15 -8.30
N PRO A 440 21.11 4.70 -8.29
CA PRO A 440 20.34 4.62 -7.05
C PRO A 440 20.98 3.66 -6.05
N LEU A 441 20.96 4.04 -4.78
CA LEU A 441 21.40 3.18 -3.69
C LEU A 441 20.33 2.14 -3.39
N LYS A 442 20.71 0.86 -3.41
CA LYS A 442 19.86 -0.24 -2.93
C LYS A 442 19.76 -0.17 -1.41
N THR A 443 18.56 0.00 -0.89
CA THR A 443 18.31 0.10 0.56
C THR A 443 18.27 -1.28 1.21
N GLY A 444 18.20 -1.33 2.55
CA GLY A 444 17.97 -2.58 3.27
C GLY A 444 16.71 -3.33 2.81
N LEU A 445 15.66 -2.60 2.38
CA LEU A 445 14.42 -3.18 1.85
C LEU A 445 14.67 -3.99 0.59
N TYR A 446 15.52 -3.51 -0.33
CA TYR A 446 15.90 -4.28 -1.52
C TYR A 446 16.48 -5.63 -1.16
N HIS A 447 17.39 -5.66 -0.18
CA HIS A 447 18.05 -6.89 0.26
C HIS A 447 17.09 -7.82 1.01
N ARG A 448 16.17 -7.29 1.83
CA ARG A 448 15.10 -8.07 2.48
C ARG A 448 14.20 -8.76 1.46
N ILE A 449 13.67 -8.01 0.49
CA ILE A 449 12.80 -8.55 -0.57
C ILE A 449 13.56 -9.62 -1.37
N LEU A 450 14.81 -9.33 -1.76
CA LEU A 450 15.63 -10.27 -2.52
C LEU A 450 15.92 -11.56 -1.75
N SER A 451 16.21 -11.47 -0.45
CA SER A 451 16.46 -12.63 0.41
C SER A 451 15.22 -13.50 0.52
N ILE A 452 14.03 -12.91 0.75
CA ILE A 452 12.76 -13.63 0.80
C ILE A 452 12.45 -14.34 -0.52
N LEU A 453 12.65 -13.66 -1.66
CA LEU A 453 12.41 -14.25 -2.97
C LEU A 453 13.38 -15.39 -3.31
N LYS A 454 14.63 -15.33 -2.81
CA LYS A 454 15.65 -16.35 -3.08
C LYS A 454 15.59 -17.55 -2.13
N GLU A 455 15.41 -17.29 -0.84
CA GLU A 455 15.54 -18.28 0.23
C GLU A 455 14.18 -18.83 0.67
N GLY A 456 13.10 -18.08 0.46
CA GLY A 456 11.78 -18.36 1.01
C GLY A 456 11.66 -18.00 2.50
N PHE A 457 10.56 -18.43 3.11
CA PHE A 457 10.34 -18.33 4.55
C PHE A 457 9.35 -19.40 5.03
N SER A 458 9.36 -19.71 6.32
CA SER A 458 8.48 -20.73 6.91
C SER A 458 7.38 -20.12 7.76
N ILE A 459 6.19 -20.70 7.69
CA ILE A 459 5.11 -20.50 8.67
C ILE A 459 4.76 -21.89 9.18
N GLY A 460 5.08 -22.19 10.44
CA GLY A 460 4.96 -23.54 10.99
C GLY A 460 5.64 -24.59 10.10
N PRO A 461 4.94 -25.68 9.70
CA PRO A 461 5.53 -26.75 8.91
C PRO A 461 5.73 -26.41 7.43
N LYS A 462 5.18 -25.28 6.93
CA LYS A 462 5.22 -24.94 5.51
C LYS A 462 6.32 -23.94 5.21
N LYS A 463 7.29 -24.32 4.37
CA LYS A 463 8.30 -23.43 3.80
C LYS A 463 7.86 -22.95 2.42
N TYR A 464 7.54 -21.67 2.30
CA TYR A 464 7.12 -21.03 1.06
C TYR A 464 8.32 -20.61 0.21
N GLU A 465 8.35 -21.08 -1.03
CA GLU A 465 9.41 -20.81 -2.00
C GLU A 465 8.82 -20.04 -3.21
N PHE A 466 9.64 -19.20 -3.85
CA PHE A 466 9.18 -18.41 -4.99
C PHE A 466 8.73 -19.31 -6.14
N LEU A 467 7.55 -19.04 -6.71
CA LEU A 467 7.02 -19.76 -7.85
C LEU A 467 7.00 -18.89 -9.11
N ALA A 468 6.18 -17.84 -9.13
CA ALA A 468 6.02 -16.96 -10.28
C ALA A 468 5.17 -15.73 -9.96
N PHE A 469 4.97 -14.86 -10.95
CA PHE A 469 4.00 -13.76 -10.91
C PHE A 469 3.44 -13.49 -12.31
N SER A 470 2.22 -13.01 -12.39
CA SER A 470 1.67 -12.39 -13.61
C SER A 470 2.00 -10.88 -13.67
N ALA A 471 1.81 -10.26 -14.83
CA ALA A 471 2.08 -8.83 -15.00
C ALA A 471 1.22 -7.92 -14.10
N SER A 472 -0.04 -8.31 -13.82
CA SER A 472 -0.89 -7.56 -12.89
C SER A 472 -0.42 -7.70 -11.44
N GLN A 473 -0.04 -8.92 -11.03
CA GLN A 473 0.54 -9.17 -9.71
C GLN A 473 1.84 -8.39 -9.51
N LEU A 474 2.73 -8.38 -10.51
CA LEU A 474 3.98 -7.61 -10.43
C LEU A 474 3.74 -6.11 -10.26
N ARG A 475 2.73 -5.52 -10.96
CA ARG A 475 2.36 -4.10 -10.78
C ARG A 475 1.86 -3.78 -9.37
N GLY A 476 1.26 -4.76 -8.71
CA GLY A 476 0.81 -4.71 -7.32
C GLY A 476 1.86 -5.22 -6.32
N SER A 477 3.11 -5.44 -6.74
CA SER A 477 4.18 -5.99 -5.88
C SER A 477 3.86 -7.36 -5.26
N SER A 478 3.03 -8.17 -5.94
CA SER A 478 2.62 -9.51 -5.51
C SER A 478 3.30 -10.61 -6.31
N VAL A 479 3.51 -11.76 -5.66
CA VAL A 479 4.04 -12.99 -6.24
C VAL A 479 3.28 -14.20 -5.70
N TRP A 480 3.29 -15.30 -6.45
CA TRP A 480 2.92 -16.63 -5.96
C TRP A 480 4.14 -17.29 -5.34
N MET A 481 3.95 -17.83 -4.14
CA MET A 481 4.88 -18.73 -3.50
C MET A 481 4.17 -20.06 -3.22
N PHE A 482 4.94 -21.13 -3.16
CA PHE A 482 4.43 -22.49 -2.98
C PHE A 482 5.19 -23.20 -1.86
N ALA A 483 4.46 -23.90 -1.00
CA ALA A 483 5.03 -24.74 0.04
C ALA A 483 5.30 -26.14 -0.51
N SER A 484 6.53 -26.37 -0.96
CA SER A 484 6.98 -27.68 -1.44
C SER A 484 6.77 -28.76 -0.37
N ASN A 485 6.23 -29.91 -0.77
CA ASN A 485 5.99 -31.07 0.10
C ASN A 485 6.54 -32.34 -0.56
N ASP A 486 6.38 -33.49 0.11
CA ASP A 486 6.91 -34.77 -0.37
C ASP A 486 6.31 -35.23 -1.71
N SER A 487 5.10 -34.75 -2.04
CA SER A 487 4.38 -35.13 -3.26
C SER A 487 4.58 -34.17 -4.43
N LEU A 488 4.77 -32.88 -4.17
CA LEU A 488 4.89 -31.84 -5.20
C LEU A 488 5.83 -30.73 -4.74
N LYS A 489 6.81 -30.38 -5.58
CA LYS A 489 7.72 -29.26 -5.36
C LYS A 489 7.41 -28.11 -6.31
N ALA A 490 7.81 -26.89 -5.93
CA ALA A 490 7.67 -25.70 -6.78
C ALA A 490 8.36 -25.85 -8.15
N GLU A 491 9.48 -26.59 -8.19
CA GLU A 491 10.20 -26.90 -9.43
C GLU A 491 9.40 -27.81 -10.36
N ASP A 492 8.66 -28.79 -9.81
CA ASP A 492 7.81 -29.69 -10.60
C ASP A 492 6.67 -28.91 -11.27
N ILE A 493 6.07 -27.98 -10.54
CA ILE A 493 5.06 -27.06 -11.06
C ILE A 493 5.67 -26.20 -12.18
N SER A 494 6.88 -25.69 -12.00
CA SER A 494 7.59 -24.88 -13.01
C SER A 494 7.90 -25.68 -14.28
N ARG A 495 8.32 -26.95 -14.15
CA ARG A 495 8.54 -27.87 -15.29
C ARG A 495 7.23 -28.23 -16.00
N TRP A 496 6.13 -28.33 -15.26
CA TRP A 496 4.80 -28.59 -15.83
C TRP A 496 4.28 -27.42 -16.67
N MET A 497 4.60 -26.17 -16.31
CA MET A 497 4.13 -24.97 -17.01
C MET A 497 4.49 -24.96 -18.51
N GLY A 498 5.69 -25.42 -18.84
CA GLY A 498 6.20 -25.45 -20.21
C GLY A 498 7.73 -25.49 -20.24
N ASN A 499 8.28 -25.56 -21.44
CA ASN A 499 9.71 -25.41 -21.67
C ASN A 499 10.05 -23.93 -21.95
N PHE A 500 10.89 -23.34 -21.10
CA PHE A 500 11.34 -21.96 -21.21
C PHE A 500 12.84 -21.83 -21.51
N GLU A 501 13.55 -22.94 -21.72
CA GLU A 501 15.02 -22.98 -21.88
C GLU A 501 15.51 -22.15 -23.08
N ASP A 502 14.71 -22.09 -24.14
CA ASP A 502 15.03 -21.31 -25.34
C ASP A 502 14.88 -19.78 -25.15
N ILE A 503 14.31 -19.33 -24.03
CA ILE A 503 14.04 -17.91 -23.75
C ILE A 503 15.20 -17.28 -22.98
N ARG A 504 16.17 -16.70 -23.71
CA ARG A 504 17.35 -16.04 -23.12
C ARG A 504 17.05 -14.77 -22.30
N SER A 505 15.97 -14.06 -22.63
CA SER A 505 15.59 -12.83 -21.94
C SER A 505 14.83 -13.16 -20.66
N VAL A 506 15.40 -12.82 -19.50
CA VAL A 506 14.80 -13.05 -18.17
C VAL A 506 13.42 -12.41 -18.06
N SER A 507 13.26 -11.17 -18.52
CA SER A 507 11.96 -10.46 -18.48
C SER A 507 10.93 -11.14 -19.39
N LYS A 508 11.33 -11.61 -20.57
CA LYS A 508 10.46 -12.37 -21.47
C LYS A 508 10.07 -13.72 -20.86
N CYS A 509 11.03 -14.44 -20.27
CA CYS A 509 10.80 -15.72 -19.60
C CYS A 509 9.80 -15.57 -18.45
N ALA A 510 10.02 -14.62 -17.53
CA ALA A 510 9.10 -14.31 -16.44
C ALA A 510 7.69 -13.95 -16.95
N ALA A 511 7.60 -13.17 -18.03
CA ALA A 511 6.31 -12.83 -18.64
C ALA A 511 5.59 -14.06 -19.25
N ARG A 512 6.33 -15.06 -19.72
CA ARG A 512 5.77 -16.33 -20.24
C ARG A 512 5.30 -17.24 -19.12
N MET A 513 6.10 -17.44 -18.08
CA MET A 513 5.66 -18.17 -16.88
C MET A 513 4.41 -17.52 -16.25
N GLY A 514 4.44 -16.20 -16.11
CA GLY A 514 3.34 -15.40 -15.56
C GLY A 514 2.03 -15.48 -16.34
N GLN A 515 2.08 -15.92 -17.61
CA GLN A 515 0.88 -16.14 -18.41
C GLN A 515 0.06 -17.35 -17.96
N LEU A 516 0.52 -18.18 -17.04
CA LEU A 516 -0.29 -19.27 -16.50
C LEU A 516 -1.02 -18.84 -15.21
N PHE A 517 -0.59 -17.72 -14.62
CA PHE A 517 -1.12 -17.16 -13.37
C PHE A 517 -2.11 -16.01 -13.54
N SER A 518 -2.44 -15.60 -14.76
CA SER A 518 -3.55 -14.67 -14.91
C SER A 518 -4.88 -15.39 -14.76
N SER A 519 -5.86 -14.68 -14.24
CA SER A 519 -7.23 -15.17 -14.11
C SER A 519 -7.77 -15.58 -15.48
N SER A 520 -8.24 -16.83 -15.58
CA SER A 520 -8.82 -17.40 -16.78
C SER A 520 -9.94 -18.39 -16.44
N ARG A 521 -10.88 -18.54 -17.38
CA ARG A 521 -11.91 -19.57 -17.35
C ARG A 521 -11.36 -20.79 -18.08
N GLN A 522 -11.14 -21.88 -17.34
CA GLN A 522 -10.83 -23.19 -17.91
C GLN A 522 -12.09 -23.74 -18.58
N THR A 523 -11.95 -24.38 -19.73
CA THR A 523 -13.08 -24.91 -20.50
C THR A 523 -12.96 -26.42 -20.71
N LEU A 524 -12.24 -26.86 -21.75
CA LEU A 524 -11.93 -28.26 -22.04
C LEU A 524 -10.50 -28.44 -22.52
N GLU A 525 -10.06 -29.69 -22.46
CA GLU A 525 -8.87 -30.12 -23.19
C GLU A 525 -9.20 -30.37 -24.66
N ILE A 526 -8.55 -29.64 -25.55
CA ILE A 526 -8.72 -29.83 -27.00
C ILE A 526 -7.75 -30.91 -27.45
N LEU A 527 -8.27 -31.92 -28.13
CA LEU A 527 -7.48 -33.03 -28.63
C LEU A 527 -6.56 -32.57 -29.77
N PRO A 528 -5.34 -33.12 -29.89
CA PRO A 528 -4.40 -32.71 -30.93
C PRO A 528 -4.95 -32.80 -32.36
N ARG A 529 -5.83 -33.77 -32.63
CA ARG A 529 -6.49 -33.94 -33.94
C ARG A 529 -7.45 -32.81 -34.33
N ASP A 530 -7.91 -32.05 -33.34
CA ASP A 530 -8.87 -30.95 -33.50
C ASP A 530 -8.17 -29.59 -33.62
N VAL A 531 -6.84 -29.58 -33.47
CA VAL A 531 -5.98 -28.40 -33.61
C VAL A 531 -5.17 -28.52 -34.89
N GLU A 532 -5.09 -27.43 -35.64
CA GLU A 532 -4.16 -27.29 -36.75
C GLU A 532 -3.27 -26.06 -36.55
N GLU A 533 -2.04 -26.13 -37.05
CA GLU A 533 -1.15 -24.98 -37.15
C GLU A 533 -1.18 -24.48 -38.60
N ILE A 534 -1.60 -23.24 -38.80
CA ILE A 534 -1.69 -22.57 -40.10
C ILE A 534 -0.59 -21.49 -40.20
N PRO A 535 -0.02 -21.24 -41.40
CA PRO A 535 1.06 -20.27 -41.55
C PRO A 535 0.60 -18.85 -41.23
N ASP A 536 1.49 -17.97 -40.76
CA ASP A 536 1.17 -16.55 -40.60
C ASP A 536 0.88 -15.89 -41.97
N ILE A 537 -0.01 -14.88 -41.97
CA ILE A 537 -0.28 -14.03 -43.13
C ILE A 537 0.77 -12.93 -43.14
N GLU A 538 1.64 -12.95 -44.13
CA GLU A 538 2.77 -12.05 -44.25
C GLU A 538 2.59 -11.14 -45.47
N VAL A 539 2.85 -9.84 -45.29
CA VAL A 539 2.80 -8.84 -46.36
C VAL A 539 4.15 -8.12 -46.38
N THR A 540 4.70 -7.89 -47.57
CA THR A 540 5.93 -7.11 -47.73
C THR A 540 5.57 -5.77 -48.35
N THR A 541 5.82 -4.68 -47.63
CA THR A 541 5.60 -3.31 -48.08
C THR A 541 6.87 -2.51 -47.79
N ASP A 542 7.32 -1.68 -48.74
CA ASP A 542 8.53 -0.84 -48.61
C ASP A 542 9.80 -1.63 -48.22
N GLY A 543 9.93 -2.85 -48.72
CA GLY A 543 11.05 -3.76 -48.42
C GLY A 543 11.02 -4.36 -47.00
N SER A 544 10.01 -4.03 -46.19
CA SER A 544 9.83 -4.56 -44.84
C SER A 544 8.75 -5.64 -44.81
N LYS A 545 9.06 -6.78 -44.17
CA LYS A 545 8.14 -7.91 -44.01
C LYS A 545 7.33 -7.73 -42.72
N TYR A 546 6.00 -7.72 -42.84
CA TYR A 546 5.07 -7.57 -41.73
C TYR A 546 4.21 -8.82 -41.57
N ILE A 547 3.97 -9.23 -40.33
CA ILE A 547 3.05 -10.31 -39.99
C ILE A 547 1.69 -9.67 -39.69
N PHE A 548 0.77 -9.72 -40.64
CA PHE A 548 -0.57 -9.11 -40.51
C PHE A 548 -1.46 -9.91 -39.54
N SER A 549 -1.21 -11.20 -39.39
CA SER A 549 -1.95 -12.09 -38.49
C SER A 549 -1.29 -12.29 -37.12
N ASP A 550 -0.42 -11.37 -36.66
CA ASP A 550 0.30 -11.56 -35.39
C ASP A 550 -0.68 -11.68 -34.22
N GLY A 551 -0.66 -12.86 -33.60
CA GLY A 551 -1.45 -13.12 -32.40
C GLY A 551 -2.92 -13.46 -32.66
N ILE A 552 -3.35 -13.72 -33.91
CA ILE A 552 -4.73 -14.13 -34.23
C ILE A 552 -4.84 -15.49 -34.94
N GLY A 553 -5.70 -16.36 -34.41
CA GLY A 553 -6.08 -17.66 -34.97
C GLY A 553 -7.57 -17.77 -35.27
N LYS A 554 -8.05 -18.98 -35.54
CA LYS A 554 -9.43 -19.28 -35.91
C LYS A 554 -10.04 -20.31 -34.97
N ILE A 555 -11.34 -20.18 -34.69
CA ILE A 555 -12.12 -21.15 -33.92
C ILE A 555 -13.38 -21.51 -34.72
N SER A 556 -13.73 -22.78 -34.80
CA SER A 556 -14.96 -23.18 -35.50
C SER A 556 -16.19 -22.66 -34.78
N GLU A 557 -17.28 -22.42 -35.53
CA GLU A 557 -18.56 -22.03 -34.93
C GLU A 557 -19.04 -23.06 -33.89
N ARG A 558 -18.85 -24.35 -34.17
CA ARG A 558 -19.19 -25.43 -33.23
C ARG A 558 -18.43 -25.29 -31.91
N LEU A 559 -17.10 -25.13 -31.94
CA LEU A 559 -16.32 -24.99 -30.71
C LEU A 559 -16.66 -23.66 -30.01
N ALA A 560 -16.90 -22.58 -30.75
CA ALA A 560 -17.30 -21.30 -30.17
C ALA A 560 -18.63 -21.36 -29.39
N LYS A 561 -19.64 -22.05 -29.93
CA LYS A 561 -20.93 -22.30 -29.24
C LYS A 561 -20.72 -23.12 -27.98
N GLU A 562 -19.90 -24.17 -28.05
CA GLU A 562 -19.55 -24.98 -26.88
C GLU A 562 -18.82 -24.13 -25.81
N MET A 563 -17.86 -23.31 -26.21
CA MET A 563 -17.13 -22.41 -25.31
C MET A 563 -18.05 -21.41 -24.63
N ALA A 564 -18.97 -20.79 -25.39
CA ALA A 564 -19.96 -19.85 -24.87
C ALA A 564 -20.82 -20.50 -23.77
N CYS A 565 -21.36 -21.70 -24.05
CA CYS A 565 -22.15 -22.45 -23.08
C CYS A 565 -21.34 -22.73 -21.78
N ARG A 566 -20.08 -23.14 -21.91
CA ARG A 566 -19.21 -23.48 -20.76
C ARG A 566 -18.91 -22.30 -19.84
N ILE A 567 -18.86 -21.10 -20.39
CA ILE A 567 -18.57 -19.88 -19.63
C ILE A 567 -19.84 -19.13 -19.22
N GLY A 568 -21.02 -19.76 -19.36
CA GLY A 568 -22.30 -19.22 -18.94
C GLY A 568 -22.84 -18.11 -19.84
N LEU A 569 -22.46 -18.10 -21.12
CA LEU A 569 -22.99 -17.18 -22.13
C LEU A 569 -24.03 -17.90 -23.01
N ASP A 570 -24.86 -17.10 -23.67
CA ASP A 570 -25.81 -17.58 -24.68
C ASP A 570 -25.06 -18.26 -25.84
N TYR A 571 -25.28 -19.56 -26.00
CA TYR A 571 -24.66 -20.35 -27.07
C TYR A 571 -25.31 -20.11 -28.43
N THR A 572 -26.52 -19.53 -28.49
CA THR A 572 -27.18 -19.21 -29.76
C THR A 572 -26.54 -18.01 -30.42
N ASN A 573 -25.96 -17.10 -29.62
CA ASN A 573 -25.20 -15.93 -30.06
C ASN A 573 -23.81 -15.93 -29.40
N PRO A 574 -22.91 -16.85 -29.80
CA PRO A 574 -21.58 -16.93 -29.20
C PRO A 574 -20.76 -15.67 -29.52
N PRO A 575 -19.80 -15.29 -28.65
CA PRO A 575 -18.86 -14.22 -28.97
C PRO A 575 -18.13 -14.47 -30.29
N SER A 576 -17.98 -13.43 -31.11
CA SER A 576 -17.26 -13.51 -32.39
C SER A 576 -15.75 -13.71 -32.23
N ALA A 577 -15.20 -13.38 -31.06
CA ALA A 577 -13.78 -13.63 -30.76
C ALA A 577 -13.54 -13.93 -29.27
N PHE A 578 -12.48 -14.70 -29.03
CA PHE A 578 -12.05 -15.12 -27.69
C PHE A 578 -10.56 -14.80 -27.52
N GLN A 579 -10.20 -14.15 -26.41
CA GLN A 579 -8.80 -14.02 -26.00
C GLN A 579 -8.40 -15.27 -25.23
N ILE A 580 -7.40 -16.00 -25.73
CA ILE A 580 -7.10 -17.36 -25.28
C ILE A 580 -5.68 -17.54 -24.75
N ARG A 581 -5.52 -18.61 -23.97
CA ARG A 581 -4.24 -19.23 -23.61
C ARG A 581 -4.38 -20.74 -23.78
N TYR A 582 -3.51 -21.34 -24.58
CA TYR A 582 -3.58 -22.76 -24.92
C TYR A 582 -2.18 -23.30 -25.20
N GLY A 583 -1.67 -24.27 -24.43
CA GLY A 583 -0.41 -24.96 -24.78
C GLY A 583 0.78 -24.07 -25.16
N GLY A 584 0.99 -22.95 -24.46
CA GLY A 584 2.05 -21.97 -24.78
C GLY A 584 1.67 -20.91 -25.84
N TYR A 585 0.56 -21.11 -26.56
CA TYR A 585 -0.07 -20.12 -27.42
C TYR A 585 -0.79 -19.05 -26.60
N LYS A 586 -0.62 -17.79 -27.03
CA LYS A 586 -1.31 -16.62 -26.48
C LYS A 586 -1.75 -15.73 -27.63
N GLY A 587 -3.03 -15.36 -27.64
CA GLY A 587 -3.58 -14.50 -28.67
C GLY A 587 -5.10 -14.39 -28.61
N VAL A 588 -5.69 -14.06 -29.75
CA VAL A 588 -7.14 -14.04 -29.99
C VAL A 588 -7.47 -15.12 -31.02
N VAL A 589 -8.64 -15.73 -30.91
CA VAL A 589 -9.23 -16.56 -31.98
C VAL A 589 -10.58 -15.99 -32.37
N ALA A 590 -10.79 -15.82 -33.66
CA ALA A 590 -12.04 -15.34 -34.24
C ALA A 590 -12.84 -16.50 -34.81
N VAL A 591 -14.17 -16.42 -34.72
CA VAL A 591 -15.06 -17.45 -35.26
C VAL A 591 -14.94 -17.47 -36.77
N ASP A 592 -14.60 -18.64 -37.30
CA ASP A 592 -14.61 -18.95 -38.73
C ASP A 592 -15.72 -19.98 -38.98
N PRO A 593 -16.87 -19.55 -39.54
CA PRO A 593 -18.02 -20.44 -39.80
C PRO A 593 -17.68 -21.61 -40.74
N ASP A 594 -16.69 -21.41 -41.62
CA ASP A 594 -16.29 -22.39 -42.64
C ASP A 594 -15.13 -23.29 -42.16
N SER A 595 -14.68 -23.12 -40.91
CA SER A 595 -13.55 -23.89 -40.37
C SER A 595 -13.95 -25.34 -40.08
N PHE A 596 -13.30 -26.27 -40.78
CA PHE A 596 -13.42 -27.71 -40.56
C PHE A 596 -12.73 -28.19 -39.28
N ARG A 597 -11.66 -27.51 -38.85
CA ARG A 597 -10.97 -27.78 -37.58
C ARG A 597 -11.55 -26.93 -36.47
N ASN A 598 -11.52 -27.45 -35.25
CA ASN A 598 -12.05 -26.73 -34.09
C ASN A 598 -11.18 -25.52 -33.74
N LEU A 599 -9.86 -25.63 -33.87
CA LEU A 599 -8.93 -24.57 -33.53
C LEU A 599 -7.77 -24.51 -34.52
N SER A 600 -7.55 -23.36 -35.15
CA SER A 600 -6.41 -23.11 -36.04
C SER A 600 -5.51 -22.04 -35.41
N LEU A 601 -4.26 -22.38 -35.13
CA LEU A 601 -3.28 -21.52 -34.46
C LEU A 601 -2.13 -21.16 -35.40
N ARG A 602 -1.40 -20.08 -35.11
CA ARG A 602 -0.29 -19.60 -35.94
C ARG A 602 1.05 -19.60 -35.19
N PRO A 603 2.19 -19.72 -35.87
CA PRO A 603 3.52 -19.63 -35.26
C PRO A 603 3.71 -18.37 -34.42
N SER A 604 3.26 -17.20 -34.89
CA SER A 604 3.32 -15.93 -34.16
C SER A 604 2.65 -16.00 -32.79
N MET A 605 1.62 -16.83 -32.62
CA MET A 605 0.91 -16.99 -31.35
C MET A 605 1.67 -17.87 -30.35
N LYS A 606 2.57 -18.76 -30.82
CA LYS A 606 3.32 -19.71 -29.98
C LYS A 606 4.42 -19.00 -29.22
N LYS A 607 4.30 -18.93 -27.88
CA LYS A 607 5.23 -18.15 -27.05
C LYS A 607 6.29 -18.99 -26.33
N PHE A 608 6.01 -20.28 -26.15
CA PHE A 608 6.89 -21.33 -25.60
C PHE A 608 6.27 -22.70 -25.87
N GLU A 609 7.05 -23.77 -25.74
CA GLU A 609 6.56 -25.14 -25.90
C GLU A 609 5.87 -25.63 -24.61
N SER A 610 4.70 -26.28 -24.73
CA SER A 610 4.00 -26.86 -23.59
C SER A 610 3.22 -28.09 -23.99
N LYS A 611 3.09 -29.04 -23.05
CA LYS A 611 2.25 -30.24 -23.22
C LYS A 611 0.80 -30.01 -22.80
N SER A 612 0.49 -28.86 -22.20
CA SER A 612 -0.86 -28.54 -21.74
C SER A 612 -1.83 -28.41 -22.92
N ARG A 613 -2.98 -29.09 -22.81
CA ARG A 613 -4.06 -29.06 -23.80
C ARG A 613 -5.28 -28.28 -23.32
N MET A 614 -5.21 -27.67 -22.14
CA MET A 614 -6.35 -26.95 -21.58
C MET A 614 -6.57 -25.64 -22.35
N PHE A 615 -7.77 -25.48 -22.90
CA PHE A 615 -8.20 -24.24 -23.50
C PHE A 615 -8.71 -23.28 -22.43
N ASN A 616 -8.00 -22.16 -22.27
CA ASN A 616 -8.31 -21.15 -21.28
C ASN A 616 -8.77 -19.86 -21.96
N ILE A 617 -9.94 -19.35 -21.55
CA ILE A 617 -10.49 -18.08 -22.02
C ILE A 617 -10.16 -17.00 -21.00
N THR A 618 -9.44 -15.96 -21.43
CA THR A 618 -9.12 -14.79 -20.60
C THR A 618 -10.22 -13.73 -20.73
N SER A 619 -10.73 -13.51 -21.94
CA SER A 619 -11.81 -12.55 -22.23
C SER A 619 -12.55 -12.94 -23.51
N THR A 620 -13.70 -12.35 -23.75
CA THR A 620 -14.53 -12.51 -24.94
C THR A 620 -14.76 -11.16 -25.61
N SER A 621 -15.07 -11.15 -26.90
CA SER A 621 -15.48 -9.94 -27.61
C SER A 621 -16.74 -9.34 -26.96
N LYS A 622 -16.68 -8.07 -26.60
CA LYS A 622 -17.79 -7.27 -26.07
C LYS A 622 -17.53 -5.79 -26.30
N SER A 623 -18.60 -5.00 -26.40
CA SER A 623 -18.49 -3.54 -26.37
C SER A 623 -18.01 -3.07 -25.00
N GLN A 624 -17.11 -2.10 -24.96
CA GLN A 624 -16.63 -1.46 -23.73
C GLN A 624 -16.57 0.06 -23.93
N PRO A 625 -16.95 0.87 -22.92
CA PRO A 625 -16.72 2.30 -22.97
C PRO A 625 -15.21 2.59 -23.00
N CYS A 626 -14.83 3.60 -23.79
CA CYS A 626 -13.45 4.08 -23.90
C CYS A 626 -13.39 5.51 -23.37
N TYR A 627 -12.34 5.83 -22.62
CA TYR A 627 -12.12 7.14 -22.01
C TYR A 627 -10.81 7.73 -22.53
N MET A 628 -10.75 9.05 -22.65
CA MET A 628 -9.50 9.73 -22.99
C MET A 628 -8.61 9.84 -21.75
N ASN A 629 -7.43 9.23 -21.82
CA ASN A 629 -6.38 9.44 -20.83
C ASN A 629 -5.43 10.57 -21.29
N ARG A 630 -4.56 11.00 -20.38
CA ARG A 630 -3.60 12.09 -20.63
C ARG A 630 -2.69 11.79 -21.82
N GLU A 631 -2.32 10.53 -22.01
CA GLU A 631 -1.47 10.09 -23.11
C GLU A 631 -2.16 10.23 -24.48
N VAL A 632 -3.43 9.83 -24.60
CA VAL A 632 -4.21 9.99 -25.83
C VAL A 632 -4.46 11.45 -26.13
N ILE A 633 -4.82 12.26 -25.12
CA ILE A 633 -5.00 13.71 -25.27
C ILE A 633 -3.73 14.36 -25.79
N SER A 634 -2.59 14.04 -25.19
CA SER A 634 -1.28 14.57 -25.60
C SER A 634 -0.97 14.20 -27.06
N LEU A 635 -1.22 12.94 -27.45
CA LEU A 635 -1.01 12.50 -28.83
C LEU A 635 -1.90 13.26 -29.81
N LEU A 636 -3.20 13.34 -29.53
CA LEU A 636 -4.17 14.01 -30.40
C LEU A 636 -3.89 15.52 -30.53
N SER A 637 -3.49 16.17 -29.43
CA SER A 637 -3.04 17.56 -29.43
C SER A 637 -1.82 17.75 -30.35
N THR A 638 -0.80 16.88 -30.25
CA THR A 638 0.37 16.93 -31.14
C THR A 638 0.04 16.66 -32.61
N LEU A 639 -1.04 15.93 -32.89
CA LEU A 639 -1.55 15.70 -34.25
C LEU A 639 -2.42 16.86 -34.78
N GLY A 640 -2.59 17.94 -33.99
CA GLY A 640 -3.23 19.18 -34.42
C GLY A 640 -4.67 19.36 -33.94
N ILE A 641 -5.19 18.51 -33.06
CA ILE A 641 -6.47 18.77 -32.39
C ILE A 641 -6.25 19.87 -31.36
N ARG A 642 -7.04 20.96 -31.46
CA ARG A 642 -6.90 22.11 -30.57
C ARG A 642 -7.29 21.75 -29.14
N ASP A 643 -6.54 22.28 -28.18
CA ASP A 643 -6.73 21.97 -26.75
C ASP A 643 -8.11 22.38 -26.24
N GLU A 644 -8.70 23.45 -26.79
CA GLU A 644 -10.05 23.92 -26.44
C GLU A 644 -11.14 22.85 -26.65
N ILE A 645 -10.92 21.88 -27.55
CA ILE A 645 -11.86 20.76 -27.76
C ILE A 645 -11.84 19.83 -26.54
N PHE A 646 -10.65 19.50 -26.02
CA PHE A 646 -10.54 18.66 -24.82
C PHE A 646 -11.09 19.38 -23.59
N GLU A 647 -10.81 20.67 -23.44
CA GLU A 647 -11.36 21.51 -22.38
C GLU A 647 -12.90 21.53 -22.45
N SER A 648 -13.47 21.71 -23.65
CA SER A 648 -14.92 21.68 -23.84
C SER A 648 -15.52 20.31 -23.51
N MET A 649 -14.84 19.21 -23.86
CA MET A 649 -15.31 17.85 -23.51
C MET A 649 -15.27 17.63 -22.00
N GLN A 650 -14.18 18.04 -21.33
CA GLN A 650 -14.06 17.98 -19.89
C GLN A 650 -15.15 18.81 -19.20
N GLN A 651 -15.43 20.01 -19.71
CA GLN A 651 -16.46 20.87 -19.14
C GLN A 651 -17.87 20.32 -19.35
N ASN A 652 -18.14 19.64 -20.46
CA ASN A 652 -19.38 18.90 -20.66
C ASN A 652 -19.52 17.76 -19.64
N ASP A 653 -18.47 16.96 -19.44
CA ASP A 653 -18.48 15.86 -18.48
C ASP A 653 -18.67 16.37 -17.04
N MET A 654 -18.02 17.48 -16.66
CA MET A 654 -18.22 18.10 -15.33
C MET A 654 -19.65 18.60 -15.14
N ARG A 655 -20.25 19.23 -16.15
CA ARG A 655 -21.66 19.65 -16.07
C ARG A 655 -22.61 18.47 -15.91
N GLU A 656 -22.38 17.38 -16.66
CA GLU A 656 -23.20 16.18 -16.55
C GLU A 656 -23.08 15.52 -15.15
N LEU A 657 -21.89 15.58 -14.55
CA LEU A 657 -21.66 15.15 -13.16
C LEU A 657 -22.42 16.05 -12.16
N ASP A 658 -22.36 17.37 -12.30
CA ASP A 658 -23.11 18.29 -11.43
C ASP A 658 -24.63 18.05 -11.56
N GLU A 659 -25.11 17.87 -12.78
CA GLU A 659 -26.51 17.62 -13.08
C GLU A 659 -27.01 16.27 -12.54
N MET A 660 -26.13 15.30 -12.30
CA MET A 660 -26.51 13.98 -11.78
C MET A 660 -27.23 14.05 -10.43
N LEU A 661 -26.99 15.10 -9.64
CA LEU A 661 -27.61 15.28 -8.32
C LEU A 661 -29.04 15.80 -8.39
N THR A 662 -29.48 16.27 -9.56
CA THR A 662 -30.78 16.96 -9.72
C THR A 662 -31.58 16.48 -10.93
N ASN A 663 -30.94 15.88 -11.93
CA ASN A 663 -31.54 15.40 -13.16
C ASN A 663 -31.40 13.87 -13.29
N ARG A 664 -32.53 13.19 -13.44
CA ARG A 664 -32.61 11.73 -13.52
C ARG A 664 -31.89 11.16 -14.75
N GLU A 665 -32.04 11.78 -15.92
CA GLU A 665 -31.42 11.31 -17.16
C GLU A 665 -29.89 11.44 -17.11
N ALA A 666 -29.38 12.56 -16.59
CA ALA A 666 -27.95 12.77 -16.34
C ALA A 666 -27.42 11.74 -15.33
N ALA A 667 -28.17 11.50 -14.23
CA ALA A 667 -27.82 10.48 -13.25
C ALA A 667 -27.73 9.07 -13.87
N LEU A 668 -28.69 8.69 -14.70
CA LEU A 668 -28.68 7.40 -15.40
C LEU A 668 -27.51 7.30 -16.39
N SER A 669 -27.19 8.37 -17.12
CA SER A 669 -26.04 8.43 -18.02
C SER A 669 -24.73 8.23 -17.26
N VAL A 670 -24.49 9.02 -16.21
CA VAL A 670 -23.27 8.97 -15.39
C VAL A 670 -23.12 7.60 -14.71
N LEU A 671 -24.17 7.09 -14.07
CA LEU A 671 -24.13 5.77 -13.41
C LEU A 671 -23.90 4.63 -14.41
N GLY A 672 -24.39 4.78 -15.64
CA GLY A 672 -24.14 3.86 -16.75
C GLY A 672 -22.67 3.84 -17.20
N LYS A 673 -21.97 4.98 -17.10
CA LYS A 673 -20.52 5.10 -17.39
C LYS A 673 -19.65 4.47 -16.28
N ILE A 674 -20.00 4.68 -15.00
CA ILE A 674 -19.17 4.29 -13.85
C ILE A 674 -19.19 2.77 -13.58
N GLY A 675 -20.34 2.10 -13.78
CA GLY A 675 -20.43 0.64 -13.81
C GLY A 675 -19.92 -0.12 -12.56
N SER A 676 -20.53 0.11 -11.39
CA SER A 676 -20.31 -0.66 -10.15
C SER A 676 -21.57 -1.43 -9.71
N ALA A 677 -21.48 -2.26 -8.65
CA ALA A 677 -22.66 -2.94 -8.10
C ALA A 677 -23.62 -1.94 -7.42
N GLU A 678 -23.08 -0.92 -6.76
CA GLU A 678 -23.83 0.17 -6.12
C GLU A 678 -24.50 1.07 -7.17
N THR A 679 -23.81 1.37 -8.29
CA THR A 679 -24.42 2.16 -9.38
C THR A 679 -25.57 1.43 -10.04
N LYS A 680 -25.57 0.08 -10.08
CA LYS A 680 -26.71 -0.71 -10.58
C LYS A 680 -27.93 -0.59 -9.68
N THR A 681 -27.75 -0.54 -8.36
CA THR A 681 -28.86 -0.33 -7.42
C THR A 681 -29.42 1.07 -7.58
N ALA A 682 -28.58 2.10 -7.60
CA ALA A 682 -28.98 3.48 -7.85
C ALA A 682 -29.70 3.64 -9.20
N SER A 683 -29.18 3.01 -10.27
CA SER A 683 -29.81 3.02 -11.60
C SER A 683 -31.20 2.38 -11.59
N LYS A 684 -31.40 1.28 -10.84
CA LYS A 684 -32.72 0.66 -10.70
C LYS A 684 -33.71 1.57 -9.97
N ILE A 685 -33.26 2.26 -8.93
CA ILE A 685 -34.10 3.21 -8.18
C ILE A 685 -34.53 4.36 -9.10
N LEU A 686 -33.61 4.94 -9.88
CA LEU A 686 -33.92 5.98 -10.87
C LEU A 686 -34.88 5.48 -11.97
N LEU A 687 -34.68 4.26 -12.48
CA LEU A 687 -35.57 3.64 -13.49
C LEU A 687 -36.98 3.34 -12.95
N GLN A 688 -37.16 3.23 -11.63
CA GLN A 688 -38.46 3.09 -10.98
C GLN A 688 -39.20 4.42 -10.80
N GLY A 689 -38.61 5.54 -11.24
CA GLY A 689 -39.25 6.85 -11.27
C GLY A 689 -38.93 7.76 -10.07
N TYR A 690 -37.95 7.38 -9.24
CA TYR A 690 -37.47 8.26 -8.17
C TYR A 690 -36.56 9.37 -8.73
N GLU A 691 -36.69 10.57 -8.18
CA GLU A 691 -35.80 11.69 -8.50
C GLU A 691 -34.53 11.67 -7.62
N PRO A 692 -33.36 12.10 -8.15
CA PRO A 692 -32.07 12.11 -7.45
C PRO A 692 -32.08 12.71 -6.03
N SER A 693 -32.88 13.76 -5.82
CA SER A 693 -32.89 14.57 -4.59
C SER A 693 -33.91 14.14 -3.55
N LEU A 694 -34.81 13.20 -3.87
CA LEU A 694 -35.95 12.84 -3.02
C LEU A 694 -35.64 11.68 -2.05
N GLU A 695 -34.72 10.79 -2.41
CA GLU A 695 -34.41 9.59 -1.62
C GLU A 695 -33.01 9.73 -1.00
N PRO A 696 -32.88 9.77 0.34
CA PRO A 696 -31.60 10.03 1.02
C PRO A 696 -30.49 9.03 0.69
N TYR A 697 -30.81 7.75 0.50
CA TYR A 697 -29.82 6.73 0.17
C TYR A 697 -29.31 6.87 -1.28
N LEU A 698 -30.19 7.17 -2.23
CA LEU A 698 -29.86 7.50 -3.61
C LEU A 698 -28.98 8.76 -3.67
N LEU A 699 -29.37 9.84 -2.98
CA LEU A 699 -28.59 11.07 -2.93
C LEU A 699 -27.20 10.85 -2.33
N MET A 700 -27.10 10.02 -1.29
CA MET A 700 -25.82 9.65 -0.69
C MET A 700 -24.92 8.91 -1.70
N ILE A 701 -25.47 7.95 -2.46
CA ILE A 701 -24.72 7.23 -3.50
C ILE A 701 -24.27 8.20 -4.61
N LEU A 702 -25.18 9.06 -5.08
CA LEU A 702 -24.86 10.03 -6.14
C LEU A 702 -23.78 11.02 -5.68
N LYS A 703 -23.85 11.53 -4.45
CA LYS A 703 -22.81 12.40 -3.86
C LYS A 703 -21.48 11.69 -3.72
N ALA A 704 -21.48 10.44 -3.24
CA ALA A 704 -20.26 9.66 -3.10
C ALA A 704 -19.54 9.46 -4.45
N HIS A 705 -20.29 9.36 -5.55
CA HIS A 705 -19.74 9.27 -6.90
C HIS A 705 -19.38 10.61 -7.53
N HIS A 706 -20.10 11.67 -7.18
CA HIS A 706 -19.77 13.04 -7.59
C HIS A 706 -18.45 13.51 -6.97
N ASP A 707 -18.20 13.17 -5.69
CA ASP A 707 -17.04 13.63 -4.94
C ASP A 707 -15.79 12.75 -5.14
N SER A 708 -15.92 11.60 -5.82
CA SER A 708 -14.84 10.65 -6.12
C SER A 708 -14.20 10.90 -7.48
#